data_AF-A0AAE0VUQ6-F1
#
_entry.id   AF-A0AAE0VUQ6-F1
#
_cell.length_a   1.000
_cell.length_b   1.000
_cell.length_c   1.000
_cell.angle_alpha   90.00
_cell.angle_beta   90.00
_cell.angle_gamma   90.00
#
_symmetry.space_group_name_H-M   'P 1'
#
loop_
_entity.id
_entity.type
_entity.pdbx_description
1 polymer ?
#
loop_
_entity_poly.entity_id
_entity_poly.type
_entity_poly.pdbx_seq_one_letter_code
_entity_poly.pdbx_strand_id
1 'polypeptide(L)'
;MHIPAVLMLFILGGVTDEDCGGNYTILPDLDRRSRNYAVSGNNEPYVSDRYLTAKWYNVLNNNMPTDSTNLESGSSCGTYYPVWMNGTVPGQGNAVSRNVCIFTFNDICDQQKTIQVKNCTSFMLYYLGPTGSSIGYCFDNLQALPVPVPAPDFKPDFLELHHELTFTSEFNKASNKEYFKPRLTFQCNFTKIKEAGLFYTVFWYVNENYLLKKGPALYSAKKTTDLLESDLTSRGYKLDITIKCGVSASVTPESYLSKTIFSSGFWIGIRVSNFTVFLKEGKTADVHFQTTVPFGCESYKKGGASCSLSIQIYDPSDTYECKKSSISVQNPQLCGVELLGVKYEEFVNGSRYYNTTKMTITTRDRDIYDSGSRTFKLNLVAKGIGVNDIMNNFQLKDITVEVVGQNVWQEKKCHANVDPHMQSFDGSAYENQNVAEFIMYKNKKYKQEVQIKTTGCWSPSATCVCAVSVNAGGDLFVMNLCDKRKFIDFVSCYENIIDVRRPRESPNVYEINMPLGTIVTVSLSPAPTYGSTMNVFITPAIKDVDATEGLCGPLNGNQTDDSTQRNGKLANSWTGFSLSWRINSSESFLNPKYEPEMWEGTSRFCYCPEDHAINNEDPINPVCSSSMFLTCKRRTQQNTEKYGKCVIRSKRSPSSRRREIQRIFDERTEPKEISQSTNLHHISKRSTFEDGYALCSEFFRANCSTAAFEDKLPSVTKDIKNTSLVNCALDYQYIGDTSLANIHCESYRIETEMEIRKNSTFREVHSNVVESFYSATCINNCNGHGDCVNGTCTCHAGYIENDCSVSLDDYPAVDDTYAGGLCRKDSDECCGDLAIYGSGFVKGRTKQKVEVFQIDTNATFQVMETSETNLTVINPFQGEMTVPCGLQNRRSTDAYTEMFIRGVRVSLTNNGINYGSSQLFYVYDPNCQGVLNDTNGYRFKLLEGMCFINNMCYPENLTNPSDSCQRCQPSINPYLWTGECSSSKTNVESSSDHTKTAVAVAVPIGILVVIISTIVIIRCCVHKKIGNDGCFPNQQGNAEYSANLYLSRTSLPSRENTFASQDHLE
;
A
#
# COMPACT_ATOMS: atom_id res chain seq x y z
N MET A 1 -52.62 42.03 -3.88
CA MET A 1 -53.67 42.32 -2.87
C MET A 1 -53.42 43.76 -2.38
N HIS A 2 -54.38 44.67 -2.61
CA HIS A 2 -54.50 46.09 -2.13
C HIS A 2 -53.21 46.97 -2.02
N ILE A 3 -52.94 47.99 -2.87
CA ILE A 3 -53.62 49.31 -3.04
C ILE A 3 -53.86 49.99 -1.66
N PRO A 4 -53.33 51.20 -1.34
CA PRO A 4 -53.73 52.45 -2.03
C PRO A 4 -52.74 53.65 -2.13
N ALA A 5 -53.08 54.57 -3.06
CA ALA A 5 -52.91 56.06 -3.05
C ALA A 5 -51.50 56.69 -2.80
N VAL A 6 -51.12 57.82 -3.41
CA VAL A 6 -51.88 59.00 -3.85
C VAL A 6 -51.45 59.48 -5.25
N LEU A 7 -52.41 59.98 -6.03
CA LEU A 7 -52.18 60.62 -7.33
C LEU A 7 -52.14 62.15 -7.17
N MET A 8 -51.10 62.81 -7.66
CA MET A 8 -51.03 64.27 -7.82
C MET A 8 -50.47 64.54 -9.23
N LEU A 9 -51.28 65.13 -10.11
CA LEU A 9 -50.84 65.47 -11.45
C LEU A 9 -49.87 66.65 -11.39
N PHE A 10 -48.60 66.41 -11.70
CA PHE A 10 -47.80 67.40 -12.42
C PHE A 10 -47.85 67.05 -13.90
N ILE A 11 -48.36 67.97 -14.71
CA ILE A 11 -48.29 67.89 -16.17
C ILE A 11 -46.85 68.17 -16.57
N LEU A 12 -46.03 67.13 -16.64
CA LEU A 12 -44.84 67.13 -17.45
C LEU A 12 -45.22 66.60 -18.82
N GLY A 13 -45.28 67.51 -19.80
CA GLY A 13 -45.30 67.16 -21.22
C GLY A 13 -43.96 66.56 -21.63
N GLY A 14 -43.70 65.33 -21.19
CA GLY A 14 -42.62 64.51 -21.73
C GLY A 14 -42.97 64.13 -23.15
N VAL A 15 -42.48 64.89 -24.11
CA VAL A 15 -42.48 64.49 -25.52
C VAL A 15 -41.68 63.19 -25.60
N THR A 16 -42.36 62.08 -25.87
CA THR A 16 -41.70 60.84 -26.26
C THR A 16 -41.08 61.08 -27.62
N ASP A 17 -39.75 61.21 -27.66
CA ASP A 17 -38.99 61.45 -28.88
C ASP A 17 -38.92 60.16 -29.71
N GLU A 18 -40.06 59.79 -30.32
CA GLU A 18 -40.24 58.60 -31.18
C GLU A 18 -39.20 58.56 -32.32
N ASP A 19 -38.66 59.72 -32.71
CA ASP A 19 -37.67 59.84 -33.77
C ASP A 19 -36.27 59.32 -33.34
N CYS A 20 -35.95 59.27 -32.04
CA CYS A 20 -34.61 58.86 -31.56
C CYS A 20 -34.50 57.43 -31.01
N GLY A 21 -35.48 56.57 -31.27
CA GLY A 21 -35.45 55.13 -30.95
C GLY A 21 -34.45 54.35 -31.82
N GLY A 22 -33.17 54.31 -31.43
CA GLY A 22 -32.13 53.56 -32.12
C GLY A 22 -31.05 53.00 -31.19
N ASN A 23 -30.27 52.03 -31.67
CA ASN A 23 -29.20 51.40 -30.88
C ASN A 23 -27.93 52.28 -30.90
N TYR A 24 -27.65 52.97 -29.79
CA TYR A 24 -26.49 53.85 -29.60
C TYR A 24 -25.67 53.43 -28.37
N THR A 25 -24.42 53.92 -28.26
CA THR A 25 -23.54 53.67 -27.12
C THR A 25 -23.02 54.99 -26.54
N ILE A 26 -22.78 55.07 -25.23
CA ILE A 26 -22.12 56.25 -24.64
C ILE A 26 -20.66 56.30 -25.13
N LEU A 27 -20.16 57.46 -25.54
CA LEU A 27 -18.75 57.62 -25.92
C LEU A 27 -17.85 57.52 -24.67
N PRO A 28 -16.75 56.73 -24.68
CA PRO A 28 -15.82 56.67 -23.56
C PRO A 28 -15.00 57.96 -23.42
N ASP A 29 -14.45 58.20 -22.23
CA ASP A 29 -13.54 59.32 -21.91
C ASP A 29 -14.12 60.72 -22.13
N LEU A 30 -15.46 60.90 -22.04
CA LEU A 30 -16.12 62.20 -22.23
C LEU A 30 -15.61 63.30 -21.29
N ASP A 31 -15.16 62.95 -20.08
CA ASP A 31 -14.54 63.85 -19.11
C ASP A 31 -13.16 64.39 -19.56
N ARG A 32 -12.48 63.68 -20.47
CA ARG A 32 -11.16 64.04 -21.02
C ARG A 32 -11.24 64.72 -22.38
N ARG A 33 -12.43 64.79 -22.99
CA ARG A 33 -12.64 65.25 -24.37
C ARG A 33 -13.00 66.72 -24.54
N SER A 34 -13.04 67.53 -23.48
CA SER A 34 -13.29 68.98 -23.59
C SER A 34 -12.08 69.74 -24.14
N ARG A 35 -12.33 70.83 -24.88
CA ARG A 35 -11.28 71.73 -25.41
C ARG A 35 -10.32 72.28 -24.34
N ASN A 36 -10.74 72.28 -23.07
CA ASN A 36 -9.94 72.76 -21.94
C ASN A 36 -9.09 71.65 -21.26
N TYR A 37 -9.25 70.38 -21.66
CA TYR A 37 -8.46 69.26 -21.13
C TYR A 37 -7.20 69.06 -21.99
N ALA A 38 -6.04 69.42 -21.45
CA ALA A 38 -4.75 69.30 -22.13
C ALA A 38 -4.04 67.98 -21.83
N VAL A 39 -3.33 67.40 -22.81
CA VAL A 39 -2.50 66.21 -22.63
C VAL A 39 -1.30 66.53 -21.72
N SER A 40 -1.28 65.96 -20.52
CA SER A 40 -0.13 66.09 -19.62
C SER A 40 0.99 65.13 -20.05
N GLY A 41 2.23 65.62 -20.10
CA GLY A 41 3.39 64.84 -20.59
C GLY A 41 3.88 63.68 -19.70
N ASN A 42 3.04 63.18 -18.78
CA ASN A 42 3.40 62.23 -17.73
C ASN A 42 2.67 60.87 -17.88
N ASN A 43 2.99 60.10 -18.92
CA ASN A 43 2.52 58.71 -19.14
C ASN A 43 0.99 58.47 -19.13
N GLU A 44 0.14 59.51 -19.11
CA GLU A 44 -1.31 59.32 -19.28
C GLU A 44 -1.61 58.89 -20.73
N PRO A 45 -2.43 57.86 -20.95
CA PRO A 45 -2.80 57.45 -22.31
C PRO A 45 -3.65 58.54 -22.96
N TYR A 46 -3.16 59.12 -24.06
CA TYR A 46 -3.90 60.09 -24.85
C TYR A 46 -5.16 59.46 -25.46
N VAL A 47 -6.23 60.24 -25.57
CA VAL A 47 -7.47 59.85 -26.25
C VAL A 47 -7.15 59.61 -27.72
N SER A 48 -7.53 58.44 -28.24
CA SER A 48 -7.20 58.00 -29.59
C SER A 48 -8.35 57.17 -30.15
N ASP A 49 -9.12 57.74 -31.07
CA ASP A 49 -10.29 57.08 -31.65
C ASP A 49 -9.92 56.12 -32.80
N ARG A 50 -8.65 55.72 -32.90
CA ARG A 50 -8.13 54.78 -33.92
C ARG A 50 -8.89 53.45 -33.96
N TYR A 51 -9.38 52.98 -32.82
CA TYR A 51 -10.13 51.73 -32.68
C TYR A 51 -11.63 51.95 -32.43
N LEU A 52 -12.12 53.19 -32.62
CA LEU A 52 -13.54 53.50 -32.44
C LEU A 52 -14.38 52.80 -33.52
N THR A 53 -15.33 51.96 -33.13
CA THR A 53 -16.24 51.27 -34.06
C THR A 53 -17.22 52.24 -34.71
N ALA A 54 -17.50 52.09 -36.01
CA ALA A 54 -18.45 52.94 -36.72
C ALA A 54 -19.90 52.70 -36.24
N LYS A 55 -20.46 53.61 -35.43
CA LYS A 55 -21.85 53.53 -34.90
C LYS A 55 -22.34 54.86 -34.33
N TRP A 56 -23.59 54.90 -33.90
CA TRP A 56 -24.17 56.02 -33.15
C TRP A 56 -23.63 56.09 -31.73
N TYR A 57 -23.06 57.25 -31.38
CA TYR A 57 -22.59 57.57 -30.04
C TYR A 57 -23.44 58.67 -29.40
N ASN A 58 -23.85 58.44 -28.16
CA ASN A 58 -24.46 59.43 -27.29
C ASN A 58 -23.36 60.12 -26.46
N VAL A 59 -23.33 61.44 -26.50
CA VAL A 59 -22.33 62.26 -25.78
C VAL A 59 -22.94 63.03 -24.60
N LEU A 60 -24.12 62.59 -24.14
CA LEU A 60 -24.90 63.18 -23.06
C LEU A 60 -25.22 64.66 -23.38
N ASN A 61 -25.00 65.57 -22.43
CA ASN A 61 -25.26 67.01 -22.56
C ASN A 61 -24.07 67.77 -23.20
N ASN A 62 -23.13 67.07 -23.83
CA ASN A 62 -21.97 67.68 -24.48
C ASN A 62 -22.22 67.92 -25.98
N ASN A 63 -21.53 68.88 -26.57
CA ASN A 63 -21.54 69.14 -28.01
C ASN A 63 -20.12 69.18 -28.57
N MET A 64 -19.95 68.74 -29.81
CA MET A 64 -18.68 68.92 -30.50
C MET A 64 -18.43 70.42 -30.71
N PRO A 65 -17.22 70.95 -30.43
CA PRO A 65 -16.89 72.35 -30.71
C PRO A 65 -17.26 72.75 -32.13
N THR A 66 -17.99 73.86 -32.29
CA THR A 66 -18.37 74.42 -33.60
C THR A 66 -17.41 75.52 -34.08
N ASP A 67 -16.32 75.72 -33.35
CA ASP A 67 -15.34 76.78 -33.50
C ASP A 67 -13.95 76.28 -33.06
N SER A 68 -12.89 77.00 -33.46
CA SER A 68 -11.49 76.62 -33.25
C SER A 68 -10.90 77.00 -31.89
N THR A 69 -11.62 77.76 -31.05
CA THR A 69 -11.05 78.38 -29.85
C THR A 69 -10.48 77.31 -28.91
N ASN A 70 -9.25 77.50 -28.42
CA ASN A 70 -8.47 76.56 -27.59
C ASN A 70 -8.09 75.22 -28.26
N LEU A 71 -8.27 75.07 -29.58
CA LEU A 71 -7.81 73.90 -30.35
C LEU A 71 -6.54 74.18 -31.17
N GLU A 72 -6.21 75.47 -31.36
CA GLU A 72 -5.10 75.99 -32.18
C GLU A 72 -3.69 75.60 -31.73
N SER A 73 -3.51 75.19 -30.47
CA SER A 73 -2.21 74.75 -29.94
C SER A 73 -1.92 73.27 -30.16
N GLY A 74 -2.91 72.48 -30.58
CA GLY A 74 -2.90 71.03 -30.42
C GLY A 74 -2.89 70.61 -28.93
N SER A 75 -2.84 69.31 -28.68
CA SER A 75 -2.84 68.71 -27.32
C SER A 75 -4.09 68.96 -26.47
N SER A 76 -5.17 69.50 -27.03
CA SER A 76 -6.47 69.72 -26.37
C SER A 76 -7.43 68.51 -26.55
N CYS A 77 -8.53 68.47 -25.80
CA CYS A 77 -9.50 67.37 -25.84
C CYS A 77 -8.89 65.99 -25.49
N GLY A 78 -7.83 65.99 -24.68
CA GLY A 78 -7.12 64.80 -24.24
C GLY A 78 -6.35 64.06 -25.34
N THR A 79 -6.20 64.67 -26.52
CA THR A 79 -5.56 64.09 -27.71
C THR A 79 -4.55 65.07 -28.30
N TYR A 80 -3.58 64.60 -29.09
CA TYR A 80 -2.64 65.50 -29.76
C TYR A 80 -3.27 66.23 -30.94
N TYR A 81 -4.15 65.55 -31.67
CA TYR A 81 -4.84 66.05 -32.87
C TYR A 81 -6.36 66.05 -32.63
N PRO A 82 -6.93 67.13 -32.06
CA PRO A 82 -8.37 67.21 -31.80
C PRO A 82 -9.20 67.33 -33.09
N VAL A 83 -10.38 66.70 -33.07
CA VAL A 83 -11.38 66.77 -34.14
C VAL A 83 -12.59 67.57 -33.67
N TRP A 84 -12.95 68.60 -34.43
CA TRP A 84 -14.02 69.56 -34.15
C TRP A 84 -14.95 69.74 -35.36
N MET A 85 -16.15 70.30 -35.16
CA MET A 85 -17.18 70.41 -36.20
C MET A 85 -17.14 71.76 -36.89
N ASN A 86 -16.88 71.78 -38.19
CA ASN A 86 -16.94 73.02 -38.97
C ASN A 86 -18.36 73.21 -39.51
N GLY A 87 -19.20 73.84 -38.68
CA GLY A 87 -20.60 74.12 -38.97
C GLY A 87 -21.46 74.14 -37.70
N THR A 88 -22.74 74.47 -37.85
CA THR A 88 -23.68 74.59 -36.72
C THR A 88 -24.26 73.25 -36.30
N VAL A 89 -24.55 73.12 -34.99
CA VAL A 89 -25.33 72.01 -34.43
C VAL A 89 -26.68 71.92 -35.18
N PRO A 90 -27.10 70.75 -35.68
CA PRO A 90 -28.38 70.62 -36.38
C PRO A 90 -29.58 70.88 -35.45
N GLY A 91 -30.67 71.39 -36.03
CA GLY A 91 -31.97 71.45 -35.36
C GLY A 91 -32.55 70.05 -35.10
N GLN A 92 -33.60 70.00 -34.27
CA GLN A 92 -34.29 68.75 -33.90
C GLN A 92 -34.82 68.01 -35.14
N GLY A 93 -34.72 66.68 -35.13
CA GLY A 93 -35.24 65.80 -36.19
C GLY A 93 -34.19 64.86 -36.77
N ASN A 94 -34.29 64.58 -38.08
CA ASN A 94 -33.48 63.57 -38.77
C ASN A 94 -31.95 63.81 -38.72
N ALA A 95 -31.20 62.72 -38.90
CA ALA A 95 -29.74 62.76 -38.99
C ALA A 95 -29.27 63.62 -40.17
N VAL A 96 -28.37 64.57 -39.89
CA VAL A 96 -27.81 65.50 -40.88
C VAL A 96 -26.30 65.32 -40.98
N SER A 97 -25.78 65.35 -42.22
CA SER A 97 -24.34 65.28 -42.45
C SER A 97 -23.63 66.57 -42.02
N ARG A 98 -22.44 66.41 -41.43
CA ARG A 98 -21.57 67.50 -40.98
C ARG A 98 -20.13 67.18 -41.30
N ASN A 99 -19.37 68.19 -41.74
CA ASN A 99 -17.93 68.06 -41.87
C ASN A 99 -17.27 68.39 -40.54
N VAL A 100 -16.33 67.54 -40.14
CA VAL A 100 -15.42 67.77 -39.02
C VAL A 100 -14.01 68.03 -39.54
N CYS A 101 -13.34 68.99 -38.93
CA CYS A 101 -11.97 69.36 -39.14
C CYS A 101 -11.07 68.61 -38.15
N ILE A 102 -9.94 68.11 -38.63
CA ILE A 102 -8.88 67.53 -37.81
C ILE A 102 -7.74 68.54 -37.75
N PHE A 103 -7.37 68.95 -36.54
CA PHE A 103 -6.17 69.77 -36.31
C PHE A 103 -4.90 68.95 -36.58
N THR A 104 -3.94 69.52 -37.31
CA THR A 104 -2.55 69.04 -37.35
C THR A 104 -1.59 70.20 -37.13
N PHE A 105 -0.29 69.93 -37.07
CA PHE A 105 0.73 70.99 -36.95
C PHE A 105 0.77 71.97 -38.14
N ASN A 106 0.11 71.66 -39.26
CA ASN A 106 0.11 72.49 -40.46
C ASN A 106 -1.07 73.46 -40.52
N ASP A 107 -2.27 72.99 -40.20
CA ASP A 107 -3.53 73.76 -40.27
C ASP A 107 -4.57 73.20 -39.29
N ILE A 108 -5.47 74.07 -38.82
CA ILE A 108 -6.56 73.72 -37.89
C ILE A 108 -7.68 72.87 -38.52
N CYS A 109 -7.71 72.82 -39.86
CA CYS A 109 -8.58 71.98 -40.66
C CYS A 109 -7.81 71.29 -41.82
N ASP A 110 -6.57 70.86 -41.55
CA ASP A 110 -5.69 70.17 -42.51
C ASP A 110 -6.34 68.93 -43.15
N GLN A 111 -7.19 68.22 -42.38
CA GLN A 111 -8.01 67.12 -42.90
C GLN A 111 -9.48 67.31 -42.55
N GLN A 112 -10.37 66.94 -43.47
CA GLN A 112 -11.82 66.93 -43.26
C GLN A 112 -12.39 65.52 -43.38
N LYS A 113 -13.39 65.22 -42.54
CA LYS A 113 -14.18 63.99 -42.59
C LYS A 113 -15.66 64.31 -42.44
N THR A 114 -16.55 63.60 -43.10
CA THR A 114 -17.99 63.76 -42.91
C THR A 114 -18.51 62.75 -41.88
N ILE A 115 -19.34 63.22 -40.95
CA ILE A 115 -20.07 62.41 -39.96
C ILE A 115 -21.58 62.69 -40.08
N GLN A 116 -22.42 61.85 -39.47
CA GLN A 116 -23.85 62.16 -39.28
C GLN A 116 -24.08 62.65 -37.85
N VAL A 117 -24.92 63.67 -37.67
CA VAL A 117 -25.29 64.22 -36.36
C VAL A 117 -26.82 64.30 -36.27
N LYS A 118 -27.40 63.80 -35.18
CA LYS A 118 -28.85 63.81 -34.92
C LYS A 118 -29.13 64.49 -33.57
N ASN A 119 -30.10 65.39 -33.55
CA ASN A 119 -30.49 66.14 -32.36
C ASN A 119 -31.78 65.54 -31.77
N CYS A 120 -31.65 64.90 -30.61
CA CYS A 120 -32.70 64.16 -29.91
C CYS A 120 -33.30 64.97 -28.75
N THR A 121 -33.38 66.30 -28.92
CA THR A 121 -34.04 67.28 -28.03
C THR A 121 -33.39 67.49 -26.67
N SER A 122 -33.01 66.40 -25.99
CA SER A 122 -32.41 66.34 -24.65
C SER A 122 -30.95 65.89 -24.66
N PHE A 123 -30.48 65.27 -25.74
CA PHE A 123 -29.10 64.87 -25.98
C PHE A 123 -28.79 64.84 -27.47
N MET A 124 -27.50 64.72 -27.80
CA MET A 124 -27.00 64.71 -29.17
C MET A 124 -26.38 63.36 -29.51
N LEU A 125 -26.70 62.85 -30.71
CA LEU A 125 -26.12 61.63 -31.27
C LEU A 125 -25.18 61.96 -32.42
N TYR A 126 -24.00 61.34 -32.41
CA TYR A 126 -22.97 61.48 -33.44
C TYR A 126 -22.63 60.10 -34.00
N TYR A 127 -22.74 59.91 -35.32
CA TYR A 127 -22.27 58.70 -35.98
C TYR A 127 -20.76 58.82 -36.23
N LEU A 128 -19.99 58.28 -35.29
CA LEU A 128 -18.54 58.36 -35.28
C LEU A 128 -17.94 57.02 -35.69
N GLY A 129 -16.73 57.05 -36.21
CA GLY A 129 -15.95 55.87 -36.59
C GLY A 129 -14.44 56.17 -36.55
N PRO A 130 -13.59 55.22 -36.93
CA PRO A 130 -12.19 55.23 -36.53
C PRO A 130 -11.39 56.41 -37.12
N THR A 131 -10.37 56.85 -36.39
CA THR A 131 -9.46 57.94 -36.73
C THR A 131 -8.02 57.44 -36.91
N GLY A 132 -7.04 58.35 -37.04
CA GLY A 132 -5.62 58.02 -36.97
C GLY A 132 -5.12 57.83 -35.54
N SER A 133 -3.86 57.42 -35.39
CA SER A 133 -3.22 57.39 -34.06
C SER A 133 -3.11 58.80 -33.50
N SER A 134 -3.45 58.98 -32.22
CA SER A 134 -3.40 60.28 -31.53
C SER A 134 -4.38 61.33 -32.07
N ILE A 135 -5.45 60.88 -32.74
CA ILE A 135 -6.55 61.71 -33.24
C ILE A 135 -7.82 61.37 -32.47
N GLY A 136 -8.54 62.36 -31.93
CA GLY A 136 -9.70 62.15 -31.07
C GLY A 136 -10.81 63.19 -31.23
N TYR A 137 -12.07 62.76 -31.17
CA TYR A 137 -13.24 63.64 -31.24
C TYR A 137 -13.44 64.43 -29.94
N CYS A 138 -13.56 65.75 -30.07
CA CYS A 138 -13.70 66.71 -28.98
C CYS A 138 -15.18 66.99 -28.65
N PHE A 139 -15.50 67.20 -27.37
CA PHE A 139 -16.85 67.47 -26.86
C PHE A 139 -16.83 68.33 -25.59
N ASP A 140 -17.57 69.44 -25.57
CA ASP A 140 -17.70 70.34 -24.41
C ASP A 140 -19.10 70.31 -23.78
N ASN A 141 -19.16 70.54 -22.48
CA ASN A 141 -20.41 70.64 -21.72
C ASN A 141 -21.15 71.96 -22.04
N LEU A 142 -22.47 71.86 -22.28
CA LEU A 142 -23.35 73.01 -22.53
C LEU A 142 -23.59 73.93 -21.31
N GLN A 143 -23.22 73.51 -20.10
CA GLN A 143 -23.25 74.36 -18.90
C GLN A 143 -21.86 74.93 -18.60
N ALA A 144 -21.78 76.27 -18.56
CA ALA A 144 -20.52 77.00 -18.52
C ALA A 144 -19.66 76.73 -17.27
N LEU A 145 -18.35 76.81 -17.51
CA LEU A 145 -17.26 76.71 -16.53
C LEU A 145 -17.49 77.53 -15.24
N PRO A 146 -17.36 76.92 -14.05
CA PRO A 146 -16.70 77.56 -12.93
C PRO A 146 -15.19 77.65 -13.20
N VAL A 147 -14.55 78.68 -12.66
CA VAL A 147 -13.09 78.90 -12.78
C VAL A 147 -12.31 77.67 -12.29
N PRO A 148 -11.24 77.22 -12.97
CA PRO A 148 -10.33 76.20 -12.48
C PRO A 148 -9.78 76.53 -11.08
N VAL A 149 -10.27 75.84 -10.06
CA VAL A 149 -9.59 75.79 -8.76
C VAL A 149 -8.36 74.87 -8.95
N PRO A 150 -7.14 75.33 -8.66
CA PRO A 150 -5.94 74.50 -8.79
C PRO A 150 -6.04 73.24 -7.94
N ALA A 151 -5.49 72.13 -8.44
CA ALA A 151 -5.38 70.91 -7.66
C ALA A 151 -4.51 71.14 -6.40
N PRO A 152 -4.85 70.56 -5.25
CA PRO A 152 -4.06 70.69 -4.03
C PRO A 152 -2.71 69.97 -4.17
N ASP A 153 -1.66 70.46 -3.50
CA ASP A 153 -0.36 69.79 -3.40
C ASP A 153 -0.47 68.58 -2.46
N PHE A 154 -0.99 67.48 -3.01
CA PHE A 154 -1.23 66.25 -2.27
C PHE A 154 -0.02 65.32 -2.32
N LYS A 155 0.63 65.15 -1.17
CA LYS A 155 1.72 64.19 -0.96
C LYS A 155 1.60 63.54 0.42
N PRO A 156 1.05 62.31 0.54
CA PRO A 156 0.93 61.61 1.82
C PRO A 156 2.27 61.01 2.25
N ASP A 157 2.53 60.97 3.55
CA ASP A 157 3.79 60.42 4.11
C ASP A 157 3.89 58.89 3.96
N PHE A 158 2.74 58.19 4.02
CA PHE A 158 2.64 56.76 3.68
C PHE A 158 1.45 56.51 2.74
N LEU A 159 1.56 55.45 1.93
CA LEU A 159 0.50 54.94 1.07
C LEU A 159 0.67 53.42 0.90
N GLU A 160 -0.20 52.66 1.55
CA GLU A 160 -0.15 51.19 1.60
C GLU A 160 -1.51 50.57 1.30
N LEU A 161 -1.47 49.38 0.71
CA LEU A 161 -2.65 48.55 0.50
C LEU A 161 -2.84 47.64 1.72
N HIS A 162 -3.99 47.77 2.37
CA HIS A 162 -4.42 46.89 3.45
C HIS A 162 -5.56 45.98 2.97
N HIS A 163 -5.72 44.82 3.58
CA HIS A 163 -6.75 43.86 3.22
C HIS A 163 -7.48 43.36 4.47
N GLU A 164 -8.78 43.11 4.35
CA GLU A 164 -9.62 42.72 5.47
C GLU A 164 -10.66 41.67 5.05
N LEU A 165 -10.72 40.56 5.79
CA LEU A 165 -11.84 39.64 5.74
C LEU A 165 -12.97 40.21 6.61
N THR A 166 -14.16 40.32 6.04
CA THR A 166 -15.39 40.74 6.72
C THR A 166 -16.49 39.71 6.52
N PHE A 167 -17.54 39.76 7.33
CA PHE A 167 -18.74 38.95 7.13
C PHE A 167 -19.96 39.87 7.03
N THR A 168 -20.70 39.76 5.93
CA THR A 168 -21.97 40.47 5.73
C THR A 168 -23.13 39.54 6.07
N SER A 169 -24.06 39.96 6.94
CA SER A 169 -25.27 39.18 7.19
C SER A 169 -26.31 39.38 6.09
N GLU A 170 -26.88 38.27 5.62
CA GLU A 170 -27.92 38.21 4.62
C GLU A 170 -29.07 37.36 5.17
N PHE A 171 -30.28 37.92 5.22
CA PHE A 171 -31.44 37.24 5.79
C PHE A 171 -32.24 36.50 4.70
N ASN A 172 -32.19 35.17 4.73
CA ASN A 172 -32.93 34.36 3.77
C ASN A 172 -34.40 34.21 4.22
N LYS A 173 -35.28 34.91 3.52
CA LYS A 173 -36.74 34.90 3.79
C LYS A 173 -37.38 33.52 3.59
N ALA A 174 -36.81 32.64 2.77
CA ALA A 174 -37.39 31.32 2.49
C ALA A 174 -37.04 30.27 3.56
N SER A 175 -35.83 30.34 4.14
CA SER A 175 -35.39 29.42 5.21
C SER A 175 -35.52 30.01 6.62
N ASN A 176 -35.94 31.27 6.75
CA ASN A 176 -36.05 32.04 8.01
C ASN A 176 -34.75 32.00 8.85
N LYS A 177 -33.61 32.07 8.16
CA LYS A 177 -32.26 32.00 8.76
C LYS A 177 -31.42 33.20 8.31
N GLU A 178 -30.57 33.66 9.23
CA GLU A 178 -29.51 34.64 8.96
C GLU A 178 -28.22 33.89 8.56
N TYR A 179 -27.69 34.25 7.40
CA TYR A 179 -26.47 33.70 6.79
C TYR A 179 -25.38 34.77 6.88
N PHE A 180 -24.14 34.37 7.15
CA PHE A 180 -22.99 35.25 7.15
C PHE A 180 -22.12 34.90 5.94
N LYS A 181 -22.12 35.79 4.94
CA LYS A 181 -21.30 35.63 3.74
C LYS A 181 -19.94 36.32 3.96
N PRO A 182 -18.80 35.59 3.87
CA PRO A 182 -17.49 36.19 3.94
C PRO A 182 -17.24 37.10 2.72
N ARG A 183 -16.55 38.21 2.91
CA ARG A 183 -16.12 39.12 1.83
C ARG A 183 -14.70 39.61 2.10
N LEU A 184 -13.81 39.42 1.13
CA LEU A 184 -12.50 40.05 1.14
C LEU A 184 -12.61 41.50 0.62
N THR A 185 -12.03 42.45 1.33
CA THR A 185 -11.99 43.86 0.95
C THR A 185 -10.56 44.39 0.96
N PHE A 186 -10.26 45.32 0.06
CA PHE A 186 -8.97 45.98 -0.04
C PHE A 186 -9.15 47.48 0.19
N GLN A 187 -8.35 48.01 1.10
CA GLN A 187 -8.41 49.38 1.59
C GLN A 187 -7.12 50.09 1.18
N CYS A 188 -7.24 51.26 0.56
CA CYS A 188 -6.11 52.11 0.25
C CYS A 188 -5.84 53.05 1.45
N ASN A 189 -4.79 52.77 2.21
CA ASN A 189 -4.46 53.47 3.46
C ASN A 189 -3.37 54.51 3.22
N PHE A 190 -3.61 55.77 3.60
CA PHE A 190 -2.65 56.86 3.42
C PHE A 190 -2.78 57.93 4.50
N THR A 191 -1.74 58.76 4.68
CA THR A 191 -1.77 59.87 5.65
C THR A 191 -2.78 60.94 5.24
N LYS A 192 -3.60 61.39 6.20
CA LYS A 192 -4.48 62.55 6.01
C LYS A 192 -3.67 63.85 6.01
N ILE A 193 -3.87 64.71 5.01
CA ILE A 193 -3.35 66.08 5.02
C ILE A 193 -4.12 66.94 6.04
N LYS A 194 -3.44 67.88 6.70
CA LYS A 194 -4.01 68.68 7.80
C LYS A 194 -5.14 69.63 7.36
N GLU A 195 -5.26 69.90 6.07
CA GLU A 195 -6.33 70.71 5.48
C GLU A 195 -7.67 69.96 5.55
N ALA A 196 -8.63 70.54 6.26
CA ALA A 196 -9.98 69.99 6.38
C ALA A 196 -10.81 70.34 5.14
N GLY A 197 -11.33 69.33 4.44
CA GLY A 197 -12.29 69.51 3.34
C GLY A 197 -11.96 68.78 2.04
N LEU A 198 -10.73 68.26 1.88
CA LEU A 198 -10.33 67.58 0.64
C LEU A 198 -11.13 66.29 0.36
N PHE A 199 -11.47 66.10 -0.91
CA PHE A 199 -12.05 64.88 -1.46
C PHE A 199 -10.94 64.02 -2.06
N TYR A 200 -11.04 62.71 -1.88
CA TYR A 200 -10.06 61.74 -2.35
C TYR A 200 -10.67 60.83 -3.40
N THR A 201 -9.91 60.61 -4.47
CA THR A 201 -10.20 59.66 -5.54
C THR A 201 -9.19 58.54 -5.47
N VAL A 202 -9.67 57.29 -5.44
CA VAL A 202 -8.82 56.09 -5.44
C VAL A 202 -8.98 55.36 -6.78
N PHE A 203 -7.86 55.15 -7.44
CA PHE A 203 -7.73 54.38 -8.67
C PHE A 203 -7.18 53.00 -8.32
N TRP A 204 -7.86 51.93 -8.71
CA TRP A 204 -7.44 50.56 -8.46
C TRP A 204 -6.84 49.95 -9.71
N TYR A 205 -5.79 49.15 -9.52
CA TYR A 205 -5.02 48.49 -10.58
C TYR A 205 -4.84 47.00 -10.25
N VAL A 206 -4.83 46.17 -11.29
CA VAL A 206 -4.57 44.72 -11.21
C VAL A 206 -3.52 44.37 -12.25
N ASN A 207 -2.41 43.75 -11.81
CA ASN A 207 -1.27 43.41 -12.66
C ASN A 207 -0.79 44.63 -13.49
N GLU A 208 -0.64 45.77 -12.82
CA GLU A 208 -0.31 47.10 -13.39
C GLU A 208 -1.34 47.69 -14.39
N ASN A 209 -2.42 46.98 -14.73
CA ASN A 209 -3.50 47.49 -15.56
C ASN A 209 -4.55 48.23 -14.72
N TYR A 210 -5.08 49.33 -15.23
CA TYR A 210 -6.17 50.07 -14.57
C TYR A 210 -7.45 49.23 -14.52
N LEU A 211 -8.07 49.15 -13.33
CA LEU A 211 -9.29 48.38 -13.07
C LEU A 211 -10.54 49.27 -13.00
N LEU A 212 -10.52 50.28 -12.11
CA LEU A 212 -11.65 51.17 -11.82
C LEU A 212 -11.24 52.38 -10.96
N LYS A 213 -12.14 53.37 -10.88
CA LYS A 213 -12.06 54.57 -10.04
C LYS A 213 -13.17 54.52 -8.98
N LYS A 214 -12.87 54.89 -7.74
CA LYS A 214 -13.84 55.11 -6.65
C LYS A 214 -13.65 56.52 -6.07
N GLY A 215 -14.72 57.12 -5.55
CA GLY A 215 -14.76 58.53 -5.16
C GLY A 215 -15.14 59.47 -6.33
N PRO A 216 -15.08 60.79 -6.15
CA PRO A 216 -14.45 61.50 -5.03
C PRO A 216 -15.23 61.34 -3.72
N ALA A 217 -14.53 61.15 -2.60
CA ALA A 217 -15.14 61.02 -1.28
C ALA A 217 -14.34 61.77 -0.21
N LEU A 218 -15.02 62.38 0.76
CA LEU A 218 -14.36 62.90 1.97
C LEU A 218 -13.62 61.77 2.69
N TYR A 219 -12.47 62.05 3.29
CA TYR A 219 -11.64 61.05 3.99
C TYR A 219 -12.41 60.22 5.05
N SER A 220 -13.40 60.83 5.71
CA SER A 220 -14.28 60.17 6.68
C SER A 220 -15.17 59.07 6.07
N ALA A 221 -15.40 59.08 4.75
CA ALA A 221 -16.21 58.13 4.01
C ALA A 221 -15.37 56.99 3.37
N LYS A 222 -14.18 56.69 3.91
CA LYS A 222 -13.19 55.72 3.40
C LYS A 222 -13.77 54.40 2.86
N LYS A 223 -14.79 53.84 3.50
CA LYS A 223 -15.49 52.61 3.03
C LYS A 223 -16.08 52.71 1.61
N THR A 224 -16.29 53.91 1.08
CA THR A 224 -16.79 54.14 -0.28
C THR A 224 -15.69 54.06 -1.35
N THR A 225 -14.42 54.11 -0.96
CA THR A 225 -13.27 54.01 -1.88
C THR A 225 -12.61 52.63 -1.90
N ASP A 226 -13.04 51.72 -1.03
CA ASP A 226 -12.55 50.35 -0.94
C ASP A 226 -12.85 49.53 -2.21
N LEU A 227 -11.94 48.62 -2.55
CA LEU A 227 -12.13 47.63 -3.61
C LEU A 227 -12.72 46.36 -2.99
N LEU A 228 -13.88 45.94 -3.50
CA LEU A 228 -14.56 44.74 -3.03
C LEU A 228 -14.14 43.54 -3.88
N GLU A 229 -14.11 42.34 -3.29
CA GLU A 229 -13.92 41.09 -4.05
C GLU A 229 -14.85 40.99 -5.28
N SER A 230 -16.11 41.44 -5.15
CA SER A 230 -17.08 41.45 -6.26
C SER A 230 -16.68 42.36 -7.42
N ASP A 231 -15.88 43.40 -7.20
CA ASP A 231 -15.35 44.25 -8.28
C ASP A 231 -14.30 43.50 -9.12
N LEU A 232 -13.57 42.55 -8.51
CA LEU A 232 -12.57 41.70 -9.16
C LEU A 232 -13.26 40.51 -9.88
N THR A 233 -14.10 39.76 -9.17
CA THR A 233 -14.72 38.54 -9.73
C THR A 233 -15.69 38.83 -10.86
N SER A 234 -16.41 39.96 -10.83
CA SER A 234 -17.26 40.42 -11.95
C SER A 234 -16.49 40.73 -13.24
N ARG A 235 -15.16 40.88 -13.16
CA ARG A 235 -14.25 41.10 -14.30
C ARG A 235 -13.42 39.84 -14.63
N GLY A 236 -13.75 38.70 -14.04
CA GLY A 236 -13.06 37.42 -14.28
C GLY A 236 -11.75 37.23 -13.51
N TYR A 237 -11.36 38.16 -12.62
CA TYR A 237 -10.16 38.00 -11.83
C TYR A 237 -10.32 36.95 -10.71
N LYS A 238 -9.24 36.21 -10.47
CA LYS A 238 -9.09 35.15 -9.46
C LYS A 238 -7.84 35.41 -8.62
N LEU A 239 -7.43 34.45 -7.79
CA LEU A 239 -6.08 34.44 -7.20
C LEU A 239 -4.96 34.40 -8.26
N ASP A 240 -3.74 34.63 -7.79
CA ASP A 240 -2.52 34.89 -8.58
C ASP A 240 -2.54 36.25 -9.31
N ILE A 241 -2.95 37.30 -8.59
CA ILE A 241 -2.92 38.68 -9.09
C ILE A 241 -2.25 39.64 -8.09
N THR A 242 -1.67 40.71 -8.62
CA THR A 242 -1.10 41.82 -7.84
C THR A 242 -2.04 43.02 -7.89
N ILE A 243 -2.56 43.43 -6.73
CA ILE A 243 -3.44 44.59 -6.58
C ILE A 243 -2.60 45.81 -6.15
N LYS A 244 -2.92 46.98 -6.68
CA LYS A 244 -2.24 48.25 -6.40
C LYS A 244 -3.27 49.37 -6.37
N CYS A 245 -3.10 50.37 -5.51
CA CYS A 245 -3.97 51.55 -5.47
C CYS A 245 -3.17 52.83 -5.76
N GLY A 246 -3.82 53.79 -6.41
CA GLY A 246 -3.34 55.14 -6.63
C GLY A 246 -4.31 56.14 -6.02
N VAL A 247 -3.81 57.20 -5.39
CA VAL A 247 -4.63 58.23 -4.71
C VAL A 247 -4.34 59.61 -5.30
N SER A 248 -5.41 60.35 -5.58
CA SER A 248 -5.38 61.78 -5.86
C SER A 248 -6.36 62.51 -4.94
N ALA A 249 -6.11 63.79 -4.66
CA ALA A 249 -7.00 64.66 -3.90
C ALA A 249 -7.53 65.82 -4.74
N SER A 250 -8.66 66.40 -4.34
CA SER A 250 -9.31 67.56 -4.96
C SER A 250 -10.00 68.42 -3.89
N VAL A 251 -10.25 69.70 -4.18
CA VAL A 251 -10.84 70.65 -3.22
C VAL A 251 -12.37 70.50 -3.16
N THR A 252 -13.00 70.27 -4.29
CA THR A 252 -14.42 69.86 -4.45
C THR A 252 -14.50 68.57 -5.30
N PRO A 253 -15.64 67.86 -5.33
CA PRO A 253 -15.80 66.67 -6.17
C PRO A 253 -15.58 66.92 -7.67
N GLU A 254 -15.86 68.13 -8.14
CA GLU A 254 -15.78 68.54 -9.56
C GLU A 254 -14.45 69.22 -9.94
N SER A 255 -13.57 69.46 -8.96
CA SER A 255 -12.28 70.16 -9.18
C SER A 255 -11.17 69.25 -9.70
N TYR A 256 -10.11 69.85 -10.25
CA TYR A 256 -8.95 69.12 -10.80
C TYR A 256 -8.30 68.21 -9.75
N LEU A 257 -7.97 66.99 -10.17
CA LEU A 257 -7.28 66.02 -9.35
C LEU A 257 -5.79 66.36 -9.23
N SER A 258 -5.22 66.18 -8.04
CA SER A 258 -3.78 66.17 -7.83
C SER A 258 -3.10 65.06 -8.63
N LYS A 259 -1.78 65.16 -8.82
CA LYS A 259 -0.96 64.05 -9.31
C LYS A 259 -1.25 62.78 -8.50
N THR A 260 -1.50 61.67 -9.19
CA THR A 260 -1.75 60.38 -8.54
C THR A 260 -0.46 59.80 -7.97
N ILE A 261 -0.52 59.35 -6.72
CA ILE A 261 0.57 58.70 -6.00
C ILE A 261 0.16 57.25 -5.76
N PHE A 262 1.06 56.29 -5.96
CA PHE A 262 0.76 54.85 -6.01
C PHE A 262 1.34 54.08 -4.82
N SER A 263 0.60 53.07 -4.34
CA SER A 263 1.08 52.10 -3.37
C SER A 263 2.09 51.14 -4.01
N SER A 264 2.78 50.37 -3.17
CA SER A 264 3.36 49.10 -3.58
C SER A 264 2.25 48.13 -4.05
N GLY A 265 2.62 47.19 -4.93
CA GLY A 265 1.73 46.10 -5.33
C GLY A 265 1.69 45.00 -4.27
N PHE A 266 0.49 44.48 -3.98
CA PHE A 266 0.27 43.38 -3.05
C PHE A 266 -0.27 42.16 -3.80
N TRP A 267 0.45 41.05 -3.75
CA TRP A 267 0.10 39.80 -4.44
C TRP A 267 -0.83 38.91 -3.60
N ILE A 268 -1.97 38.55 -4.17
CA ILE A 268 -2.96 37.66 -3.57
C ILE A 268 -2.92 36.27 -4.20
N GLY A 269 -2.65 35.25 -3.39
CA GLY A 269 -2.53 33.87 -3.86
C GLY A 269 -2.10 32.90 -2.77
N ILE A 270 -1.58 31.75 -3.18
CA ILE A 270 -1.04 30.70 -2.31
C ILE A 270 0.45 30.58 -2.57
N ARG A 271 1.29 30.95 -1.60
CA ARG A 271 2.73 30.72 -1.64
C ARG A 271 3.00 29.22 -1.55
N VAL A 272 3.86 28.75 -2.45
CA VAL A 272 4.43 27.39 -2.41
C VAL A 272 5.90 27.54 -2.01
N SER A 273 6.38 26.73 -1.06
CA SER A 273 7.74 26.89 -0.52
C SER A 273 8.83 26.65 -1.56
N ASN A 274 8.69 25.61 -2.39
CA ASN A 274 9.62 25.23 -3.45
C ASN A 274 8.84 24.77 -4.69
N PHE A 275 9.20 25.29 -5.87
CA PHE A 275 8.66 24.83 -7.15
C PHE A 275 9.47 23.67 -7.78
N THR A 276 10.66 23.38 -7.24
CA THR A 276 11.46 22.20 -7.58
C THR A 276 11.72 21.42 -6.30
N VAL A 277 11.41 20.12 -6.29
CA VAL A 277 11.55 19.25 -5.12
C VAL A 277 12.44 18.07 -5.49
N PHE A 278 13.62 17.99 -4.85
CA PHE A 278 14.52 16.85 -4.98
C PHE A 278 14.07 15.74 -4.03
N LEU A 279 13.71 14.59 -4.58
CA LEU A 279 13.21 13.43 -3.84
C LEU A 279 14.15 12.24 -4.06
N LYS A 280 14.80 11.76 -3.00
CA LYS A 280 15.49 10.47 -3.08
C LYS A 280 14.46 9.35 -3.13
N GLU A 281 14.67 8.38 -4.01
CA GLU A 281 13.80 7.22 -4.14
C GLU A 281 13.56 6.51 -2.80
N GLY A 282 12.34 6.06 -2.54
CA GLY A 282 11.94 5.42 -1.28
C GLY A 282 11.87 6.33 -0.05
N LYS A 283 12.32 7.59 -0.13
CA LYS A 283 12.19 8.60 0.94
C LYS A 283 10.95 9.49 0.71
N THR A 284 10.81 10.56 1.50
CA THR A 284 9.70 11.52 1.46
C THR A 284 10.21 12.95 1.38
N ALA A 285 9.45 13.85 0.75
CA ALA A 285 9.72 15.30 0.78
C ALA A 285 8.43 16.07 1.11
N ASP A 286 8.57 17.24 1.74
CA ASP A 286 7.44 18.10 2.13
C ASP A 286 7.38 19.36 1.26
N VAL A 287 6.17 19.71 0.81
CA VAL A 287 5.85 20.97 0.14
C VAL A 287 4.92 21.77 1.03
N HIS A 288 5.26 23.03 1.33
CA HIS A 288 4.43 23.89 2.17
C HIS A 288 3.63 24.89 1.34
N PHE A 289 2.36 25.07 1.72
CA PHE A 289 1.39 25.97 1.08
C PHE A 289 0.92 26.99 2.11
N GLN A 290 0.94 28.28 1.76
CA GLN A 290 0.50 29.38 2.63
C GLN A 290 -0.34 30.42 1.88
N THR A 291 -1.56 30.71 2.35
CA THR A 291 -2.40 31.78 1.77
C THR A 291 -1.87 33.17 2.13
N THR A 292 -1.80 34.12 1.19
CA THR A 292 -1.38 35.52 1.48
C THR A 292 -2.50 36.43 1.98
N VAL A 293 -3.75 35.97 1.93
CA VAL A 293 -4.92 36.63 2.51
C VAL A 293 -5.79 35.57 3.22
N PRO A 294 -6.46 35.90 4.33
CA PRO A 294 -7.41 35.00 4.97
C PRO A 294 -8.69 34.86 4.12
N PHE A 295 -9.32 33.69 4.19
CA PHE A 295 -10.63 33.42 3.57
C PHE A 295 -11.60 32.84 4.60
N GLY A 296 -12.89 33.11 4.42
CA GLY A 296 -13.94 32.71 5.37
C GLY A 296 -14.88 31.65 4.81
N CYS A 297 -15.68 31.07 5.71
CA CYS A 297 -16.72 30.11 5.39
C CYS A 297 -18.12 30.73 5.47
N GLU A 298 -18.92 30.52 4.42
CA GLU A 298 -20.35 30.84 4.49
C GLU A 298 -21.02 30.02 5.61
N SER A 299 -21.63 30.71 6.57
CA SER A 299 -22.00 30.11 7.86
C SER A 299 -23.29 30.69 8.45
N TYR A 300 -23.92 29.93 9.34
CA TYR A 300 -25.16 30.32 10.04
C TYR A 300 -24.86 30.71 11.49
N LYS A 301 -25.75 31.52 12.09
CA LYS A 301 -25.67 31.97 13.50
C LYS A 301 -25.69 30.87 14.58
N LYS A 302 -25.95 29.61 14.20
CA LYS A 302 -25.92 28.42 15.06
C LYS A 302 -25.46 27.22 14.22
N GLY A 303 -24.14 27.09 14.04
CA GLY A 303 -23.53 26.01 13.26
C GLY A 303 -23.41 26.32 11.76
N GLY A 304 -22.19 26.66 11.32
CA GLY A 304 -21.82 26.75 9.91
C GLY A 304 -21.18 25.46 9.39
N ALA A 305 -21.31 25.21 8.09
CA ALA A 305 -20.51 24.19 7.42
C ALA A 305 -19.02 24.58 7.49
N SER A 306 -18.14 23.60 7.60
CA SER A 306 -16.72 23.82 7.31
C SER A 306 -16.57 24.05 5.80
N CYS A 307 -15.86 25.10 5.42
CA CYS A 307 -15.43 25.35 4.06
C CYS A 307 -13.94 25.03 3.93
N SER A 308 -13.51 24.70 2.71
CA SER A 308 -12.12 24.41 2.46
C SER A 308 -11.68 24.76 1.05
N LEU A 309 -10.37 24.97 0.94
CA LEU A 309 -9.65 25.17 -0.30
C LEU A 309 -8.73 23.96 -0.48
N SER A 310 -9.15 23.02 -1.32
CA SER A 310 -8.38 21.84 -1.67
C SER A 310 -7.37 22.18 -2.76
N ILE A 311 -6.09 21.94 -2.50
CA ILE A 311 -5.01 22.01 -3.49
C ILE A 311 -4.78 20.58 -3.96
N GLN A 312 -5.28 20.27 -5.14
CA GLN A 312 -5.14 18.97 -5.78
C GLN A 312 -3.93 18.97 -6.72
N ILE A 313 -3.19 17.87 -6.73
CA ILE A 313 -2.17 17.59 -7.75
C ILE A 313 -2.79 16.80 -8.91
N TYR A 314 -2.29 17.03 -10.12
CA TYR A 314 -2.61 16.22 -11.29
C TYR A 314 -1.32 15.89 -12.01
N ASP A 315 -1.04 14.60 -12.17
CA ASP A 315 0.07 14.08 -12.98
C ASP A 315 -0.45 13.96 -14.43
N PRO A 316 0.13 14.68 -15.42
CA PRO A 316 -0.31 14.61 -16.81
C PRO A 316 -0.26 13.21 -17.44
N SER A 317 0.47 12.27 -16.82
CA SER A 317 0.52 10.86 -17.25
C SER A 317 -0.57 9.98 -16.61
N ASP A 318 -1.35 10.50 -15.67
CA ASP A 318 -2.41 9.77 -14.96
C ASP A 318 -3.79 10.44 -15.10
N THR A 319 -4.65 9.84 -15.93
CA THR A 319 -6.04 10.28 -16.13
C THR A 319 -6.97 10.02 -14.93
N TYR A 320 -6.50 9.43 -13.83
CA TYR A 320 -7.34 8.94 -12.73
C TYR A 320 -7.10 9.62 -11.37
N GLU A 321 -6.50 10.82 -11.33
CA GLU A 321 -6.24 11.64 -10.13
C GLU A 321 -5.50 10.86 -9.00
N CYS A 322 -4.16 10.80 -9.10
CA CYS A 322 -3.26 10.11 -8.15
C CYS A 322 -3.44 8.57 -8.04
N LYS A 323 -4.16 7.91 -8.95
CA LYS A 323 -4.41 6.46 -8.86
C LYS A 323 -3.38 5.63 -9.62
N LYS A 324 -2.78 6.15 -10.69
CA LYS A 324 -1.72 5.50 -11.48
C LYS A 324 -0.41 6.30 -11.54
N SER A 325 -0.40 7.52 -10.99
CA SER A 325 0.79 8.36 -10.84
C SER A 325 1.96 7.63 -10.19
N SER A 326 3.19 7.99 -10.60
CA SER A 326 4.43 7.50 -9.97
C SER A 326 4.72 8.16 -8.62
N ILE A 327 3.98 9.20 -8.26
CA ILE A 327 4.09 9.91 -6.99
C ILE A 327 2.83 9.65 -6.17
N SER A 328 3.01 9.33 -4.89
CA SER A 328 1.95 9.25 -3.89
C SER A 328 2.00 10.44 -2.95
N VAL A 329 0.84 10.81 -2.41
CA VAL A 329 0.67 11.91 -1.43
C VAL A 329 -0.01 11.42 -0.17
N GLN A 330 0.17 12.16 0.93
CA GLN A 330 -0.35 11.80 2.25
C GLN A 330 -1.89 11.64 2.32
N ASN A 331 -2.65 12.44 1.56
CA ASN A 331 -4.10 12.26 1.41
C ASN A 331 -4.45 11.85 -0.03
N PRO A 332 -4.43 10.54 -0.34
CA PRO A 332 -4.71 10.01 -1.67
C PRO A 332 -6.21 10.00 -2.04
N GLN A 333 -7.13 10.25 -1.10
CA GLN A 333 -8.55 10.48 -1.45
C GLN A 333 -8.77 11.88 -2.03
N LEU A 334 -8.10 12.88 -1.46
CA LEU A 334 -8.14 14.26 -1.95
C LEU A 334 -7.17 14.50 -3.13
N CYS A 335 -6.20 13.59 -3.33
CA CYS A 335 -5.09 13.73 -4.28
C CYS A 335 -4.35 15.07 -4.04
N GLY A 336 -4.06 15.40 -2.79
CA GLY A 336 -3.49 16.71 -2.43
C GLY A 336 -3.59 17.07 -0.95
N VAL A 337 -3.78 18.36 -0.65
CA VAL A 337 -3.96 18.91 0.72
C VAL A 337 -5.12 19.89 0.83
N GLU A 338 -5.62 20.07 2.04
CA GLU A 338 -6.76 20.91 2.36
C GLU A 338 -6.34 22.09 3.27
N LEU A 339 -6.83 23.29 2.93
CA LEU A 339 -6.73 24.49 3.75
C LEU A 339 -8.13 24.83 4.28
N LEU A 340 -8.29 25.02 5.60
CA LEU A 340 -9.60 25.21 6.24
C LEU A 340 -9.93 26.70 6.39
N GLY A 341 -11.08 27.15 5.91
CA GLY A 341 -11.47 28.57 6.03
C GLY A 341 -11.94 28.96 7.43
N VAL A 342 -11.87 30.26 7.73
CA VAL A 342 -12.28 30.80 9.04
C VAL A 342 -13.80 30.88 9.14
N LYS A 343 -14.38 30.36 10.22
CA LYS A 343 -15.83 30.44 10.48
C LYS A 343 -16.23 31.78 11.09
N TYR A 344 -17.48 32.20 10.94
CA TYR A 344 -17.98 33.44 11.53
C TYR A 344 -17.78 33.50 13.07
N GLU A 345 -18.01 32.39 13.77
CA GLU A 345 -17.82 32.29 15.23
C GLU A 345 -16.33 32.47 15.63
N GLU A 346 -15.41 31.91 14.85
CA GLU A 346 -13.96 32.06 15.05
C GLU A 346 -13.50 33.49 14.76
N PHE A 347 -14.04 34.12 13.71
CA PHE A 347 -13.79 35.51 13.33
C PHE A 347 -14.27 36.50 14.41
N VAL A 348 -15.45 36.27 15.00
CA VAL A 348 -15.97 37.08 16.12
C VAL A 348 -15.07 36.98 17.35
N ASN A 349 -14.45 35.81 17.57
CA ASN A 349 -13.44 35.60 18.61
C ASN A 349 -12.05 36.19 18.25
N GLY A 350 -11.94 36.96 17.15
CA GLY A 350 -10.71 37.64 16.72
C GLY A 350 -9.80 36.81 15.81
N SER A 351 -10.21 35.62 15.37
CA SER A 351 -9.37 34.74 14.54
C SER A 351 -9.25 35.29 13.11
N ARG A 352 -8.02 35.63 12.72
CA ARG A 352 -7.64 36.01 11.34
C ARG A 352 -6.29 35.37 10.99
N TYR A 353 -6.23 34.04 10.96
CA TYR A 353 -4.98 33.31 10.68
C TYR A 353 -4.80 33.03 9.18
N TYR A 354 -3.54 33.05 8.74
CA TYR A 354 -3.14 32.63 7.41
C TYR A 354 -2.90 31.12 7.43
N ASN A 355 -3.67 30.37 6.63
CA ASN A 355 -3.54 28.92 6.61
C ASN A 355 -2.18 28.51 6.06
N THR A 356 -1.49 27.63 6.79
CA THR A 356 -0.24 27.01 6.37
C THR A 356 -0.36 25.50 6.54
N THR A 357 -0.33 24.75 5.43
CA THR A 357 -0.43 23.28 5.41
C THR A 357 0.76 22.70 4.65
N LYS A 358 1.20 21.49 5.01
CA LYS A 358 2.23 20.74 4.27
C LYS A 358 1.63 19.54 3.52
N MET A 359 2.17 19.25 2.34
CA MET A 359 1.92 18.04 1.56
C MET A 359 3.19 17.19 1.58
N THR A 360 3.13 16.00 2.17
CA THR A 360 4.21 15.01 2.02
C THR A 360 4.02 14.24 0.71
N ILE A 361 5.04 14.28 -0.14
CA ILE A 361 5.15 13.51 -1.40
C ILE A 361 6.14 12.35 -1.21
N THR A 362 5.91 11.24 -1.91
CA THR A 362 6.83 10.09 -1.96
C THR A 362 6.73 9.38 -3.31
N THR A 363 7.77 8.65 -3.70
CA THR A 363 7.72 7.77 -4.87
C THR A 363 6.81 6.58 -4.59
N ARG A 364 5.97 6.19 -5.55
CA ARG A 364 5.41 4.85 -5.54
C ARG A 364 6.48 3.86 -5.97
N ASP A 365 6.69 2.85 -5.14
CA ASP A 365 7.44 1.67 -5.50
C ASP A 365 6.66 0.99 -6.66
N ARG A 366 7.18 1.11 -7.89
CA ARG A 366 6.73 0.29 -9.03
C ARG A 366 7.53 -1.01 -8.99
N ASP A 367 6.92 -2.14 -9.34
CA ASP A 367 7.59 -3.46 -9.49
C ASP A 367 8.58 -3.51 -10.68
N ILE A 368 9.14 -2.38 -11.10
CA ILE A 368 9.93 -2.20 -12.30
C ILE A 368 11.31 -1.69 -11.89
N TYR A 369 12.33 -2.43 -12.32
CA TYR A 369 13.76 -2.14 -12.24
C TYR A 369 14.14 -0.92 -13.13
N ASP A 370 13.45 0.20 -12.94
CA ASP A 370 13.54 1.40 -13.78
C ASP A 370 14.66 2.31 -13.25
N SER A 371 15.90 1.96 -13.60
CA SER A 371 17.14 2.59 -13.12
C SER A 371 17.36 3.96 -13.77
N GLY A 372 16.72 5.01 -13.23
CA GLY A 372 16.91 6.37 -13.72
C GLY A 372 16.42 7.46 -12.78
N SER A 373 17.07 8.62 -12.85
CA SER A 373 16.49 9.85 -12.30
C SER A 373 15.27 10.23 -13.14
N ARG A 374 14.14 10.50 -12.48
CA ARG A 374 12.84 10.72 -13.14
C ARG A 374 12.26 12.07 -12.73
N THR A 375 11.86 12.87 -13.71
CA THR A 375 11.27 14.19 -13.48
C THR A 375 9.77 14.15 -13.73
N PHE A 376 8.99 14.55 -12.73
CA PHE A 376 7.54 14.64 -12.81
C PHE A 376 7.10 16.10 -12.72
N LYS A 377 6.07 16.47 -13.49
CA LYS A 377 5.36 17.74 -13.32
C LYS A 377 4.03 17.47 -12.64
N LEU A 378 3.81 18.14 -11.51
CA LEU A 378 2.56 18.08 -10.76
C LEU A 378 1.80 19.39 -11.01
N ASN A 379 0.76 19.30 -11.83
CA ASN A 379 -0.15 20.41 -12.07
C ASN A 379 -0.96 20.66 -10.80
N LEU A 380 -1.07 21.90 -10.36
CA LEU A 380 -1.75 22.24 -9.10
C LEU A 380 -3.05 23.00 -9.35
N VAL A 381 -4.17 22.48 -8.84
CA VAL A 381 -5.49 23.12 -8.94
C VAL A 381 -6.05 23.39 -7.56
N ALA A 382 -6.40 24.64 -7.29
CA ALA A 382 -7.15 25.01 -6.09
C ALA A 382 -8.67 24.98 -6.39
N LYS A 383 -9.37 24.01 -5.80
CA LYS A 383 -10.84 23.90 -5.83
C LYS A 383 -11.41 24.28 -4.47
N GLY A 384 -12.34 25.22 -4.45
CA GLY A 384 -12.92 25.79 -3.24
C GLY A 384 -14.36 25.34 -3.00
N ILE A 385 -14.65 24.84 -1.79
CA ILE A 385 -15.99 24.41 -1.37
C ILE A 385 -16.48 25.35 -0.26
N GLY A 386 -17.54 26.12 -0.53
CA GLY A 386 -18.13 27.04 0.46
C GLY A 386 -17.26 28.27 0.80
N VAL A 387 -16.29 28.59 -0.06
CA VAL A 387 -15.35 29.72 0.07
C VAL A 387 -15.73 30.88 -0.86
N ASN A 388 -15.08 32.02 -0.64
CA ASN A 388 -15.08 33.21 -1.49
C ASN A 388 -14.85 32.90 -3.00
N ASP A 389 -15.61 33.57 -3.89
CA ASP A 389 -15.61 33.31 -5.34
C ASP A 389 -14.24 33.52 -6.00
N ILE A 390 -13.43 34.44 -5.47
CA ILE A 390 -12.06 34.70 -5.95
C ILE A 390 -11.11 33.51 -5.72
N MET A 391 -11.40 32.66 -4.73
CA MET A 391 -10.57 31.52 -4.32
C MET A 391 -10.81 30.26 -5.16
N ASN A 392 -11.91 30.19 -5.92
CA ASN A 392 -12.38 28.93 -6.50
C ASN A 392 -11.92 28.72 -7.95
N ASN A 393 -11.46 27.50 -8.26
CA ASN A 393 -11.05 27.00 -9.58
C ASN A 393 -9.96 27.86 -10.24
N PHE A 394 -8.79 27.94 -9.61
CA PHE A 394 -7.61 28.54 -10.22
C PHE A 394 -6.42 27.57 -10.27
N GLN A 395 -5.62 27.69 -11.33
CA GLN A 395 -4.39 26.92 -11.53
C GLN A 395 -3.26 27.61 -10.75
N LEU A 396 -2.52 26.87 -9.92
CA LEU A 396 -1.24 27.34 -9.38
C LEU A 396 -0.11 26.92 -10.34
N LYS A 397 1.02 27.62 -10.26
CA LYS A 397 2.25 27.22 -10.93
C LYS A 397 2.68 25.81 -10.53
N ASP A 398 2.88 24.96 -11.53
CA ASP A 398 3.24 23.53 -11.36
C ASP A 398 4.51 23.32 -10.53
N ILE A 399 4.57 22.18 -9.83
CA ILE A 399 5.77 21.72 -9.12
C ILE A 399 6.50 20.69 -9.99
N THR A 400 7.82 20.86 -10.09
CA THR A 400 8.72 19.86 -10.67
C THR A 400 9.28 18.99 -9.55
N VAL A 401 9.07 17.67 -9.62
CA VAL A 401 9.64 16.71 -8.67
C VAL A 401 10.73 15.93 -9.40
N GLU A 402 11.96 16.08 -8.92
CA GLU A 402 13.14 15.37 -9.44
C GLU A 402 13.44 14.20 -8.52
N VAL A 403 13.04 12.99 -8.95
CA VAL A 403 13.38 11.75 -8.27
C VAL A 403 14.81 11.38 -8.64
N VAL A 404 15.69 11.33 -7.65
CA VAL A 404 17.05 10.81 -7.80
C VAL A 404 16.99 9.31 -7.48
N GLY A 405 17.22 8.48 -8.51
CA GLY A 405 17.24 7.02 -8.37
C GLY A 405 18.34 6.56 -7.42
N GLN A 406 18.06 5.52 -6.63
CA GLN A 406 19.07 4.91 -5.75
C GLN A 406 19.52 3.55 -6.32
N ASN A 407 20.51 3.57 -7.22
CA ASN A 407 21.15 2.35 -7.78
C ASN A 407 21.97 1.55 -6.72
N VAL A 408 21.78 1.82 -5.44
CA VAL A 408 22.54 1.23 -4.32
C VAL A 408 22.06 -0.18 -4.01
N TRP A 409 20.75 -0.46 -4.16
CA TRP A 409 20.12 -1.76 -3.86
C TRP A 409 19.80 -2.60 -5.11
N GLN A 410 19.71 -1.95 -6.27
CA GLN A 410 19.45 -2.62 -7.55
C GLN A 410 20.64 -3.52 -7.90
N GLU A 411 20.36 -4.72 -8.42
CA GLU A 411 21.32 -5.76 -8.78
C GLU A 411 22.16 -6.32 -7.61
N LYS A 412 21.95 -5.81 -6.39
CA LYS A 412 22.60 -6.33 -5.18
C LYS A 412 21.99 -7.65 -4.72
N LYS A 413 22.83 -8.46 -4.10
CA LYS A 413 22.46 -9.69 -3.38
C LYS A 413 23.49 -9.96 -2.30
N CYS A 414 23.01 -10.40 -1.14
CA CYS A 414 23.82 -11.08 -0.14
C CYS A 414 23.64 -12.59 -0.32
N HIS A 415 24.67 -13.39 -0.07
CA HIS A 415 24.52 -14.85 -0.09
C HIS A 415 25.42 -15.58 0.91
N ALA A 416 25.05 -16.83 1.19
CA ALA A 416 25.82 -17.85 1.88
C ALA A 416 25.71 -19.14 1.05
N ASN A 417 26.80 -19.49 0.35
CA ASN A 417 26.85 -20.59 -0.62
C ASN A 417 27.73 -21.74 -0.09
N VAL A 418 27.21 -22.97 -0.15
CA VAL A 418 27.91 -24.24 0.18
C VAL A 418 28.47 -24.25 1.61
N ASP A 419 29.79 -24.31 1.80
CA ASP A 419 30.45 -24.10 3.08
C ASP A 419 30.76 -22.62 3.28
N PRO A 420 29.87 -21.90 3.98
CA PRO A 420 29.30 -20.65 3.51
C PRO A 420 30.36 -19.65 3.05
N HIS A 421 30.63 -19.67 1.74
CA HIS A 421 31.20 -18.53 1.04
C HIS A 421 30.15 -17.42 1.13
N MET A 422 30.51 -16.35 1.83
CA MET A 422 29.63 -15.24 2.08
C MET A 422 29.91 -14.12 1.08
N GLN A 423 28.85 -13.43 0.67
CA GLN A 423 28.94 -12.13 0.01
C GLN A 423 28.02 -11.15 0.72
N SER A 424 28.53 -9.96 1.07
CA SER A 424 27.71 -8.84 1.55
C SER A 424 26.81 -8.29 0.43
N PHE A 425 25.87 -7.41 0.80
CA PHE A 425 25.08 -6.69 -0.21
C PHE A 425 25.94 -5.81 -1.12
N ASP A 426 26.96 -5.14 -0.59
CA ASP A 426 27.78 -4.21 -1.38
C ASP A 426 28.90 -4.90 -2.17
N GLY A 427 29.16 -6.18 -1.89
CA GLY A 427 29.95 -7.08 -2.75
C GLY A 427 31.25 -7.61 -2.12
N SER A 428 31.48 -7.41 -0.83
CA SER A 428 32.61 -8.01 -0.11
C SER A 428 32.41 -9.52 0.03
N ALA A 429 33.29 -10.30 -0.60
CA ALA A 429 33.36 -11.75 -0.44
C ALA A 429 34.23 -12.13 0.77
N TYR A 430 33.77 -13.09 1.59
CA TYR A 430 34.49 -13.58 2.76
C TYR A 430 34.00 -14.97 3.22
N GLU A 431 34.70 -15.56 4.19
CA GLU A 431 34.46 -16.93 4.67
C GLU A 431 33.80 -16.96 6.08
N ASN A 432 32.82 -17.84 6.29
CA ASN A 432 32.22 -18.08 7.62
C ASN A 432 32.25 -19.56 8.07
N GLN A 433 33.46 -20.13 8.16
CA GLN A 433 33.72 -21.50 8.63
C GLN A 433 33.55 -21.70 10.17
N ASN A 434 32.61 -20.98 10.79
CA ASN A 434 32.30 -21.06 12.23
C ASN A 434 31.03 -21.90 12.45
N VAL A 435 31.01 -22.79 13.44
CA VAL A 435 29.80 -23.53 13.87
C VAL A 435 29.03 -22.71 14.91
N ALA A 436 27.94 -22.06 14.50
CA ALA A 436 27.00 -21.39 15.41
C ALA A 436 25.67 -21.04 14.71
N GLU A 437 24.80 -20.33 15.43
CA GLU A 437 23.66 -19.59 14.87
C GLU A 437 24.06 -18.10 14.71
N PHE A 438 23.65 -17.45 13.63
CA PHE A 438 24.03 -16.08 13.27
C PHE A 438 22.85 -15.26 12.73
N ILE A 439 22.87 -13.94 12.95
CA ILE A 439 22.03 -12.99 12.21
C ILE A 439 22.65 -12.78 10.82
N MET A 440 22.03 -13.34 9.78
CA MET A 440 22.47 -13.12 8.40
C MET A 440 22.06 -11.73 7.91
N TYR A 441 20.80 -11.36 8.14
CA TYR A 441 20.23 -10.06 7.79
C TYR A 441 19.28 -9.61 8.89
N LYS A 442 19.28 -8.31 9.19
CA LYS A 442 18.30 -7.65 10.05
C LYS A 442 18.02 -6.24 9.56
N ASN A 443 16.76 -5.82 9.55
CA ASN A 443 16.40 -4.43 9.28
C ASN A 443 16.34 -3.64 10.59
N LYS A 444 17.05 -2.50 10.66
CA LYS A 444 17.17 -1.64 11.86
C LYS A 444 15.89 -0.87 12.19
N LYS A 445 15.02 -0.68 11.20
CA LYS A 445 13.82 0.18 11.29
C LYS A 445 12.53 -0.62 11.41
N TYR A 446 12.52 -1.84 10.90
CA TYR A 446 11.34 -2.68 10.75
C TYR A 446 11.62 -4.08 11.30
N LYS A 447 10.62 -4.72 11.91
CA LYS A 447 10.78 -6.05 12.52
C LYS A 447 10.88 -7.14 11.44
N GLN A 448 12.05 -7.26 10.82
CA GLN A 448 12.43 -8.34 9.89
C GLN A 448 13.85 -8.79 10.15
N GLU A 449 14.03 -10.11 10.22
CA GLU A 449 15.32 -10.74 10.51
C GLU A 449 15.41 -12.12 9.86
N VAL A 450 16.59 -12.45 9.34
CA VAL A 450 16.94 -13.76 8.79
C VAL A 450 18.12 -14.30 9.59
N GLN A 451 17.91 -15.43 10.26
CA GLN A 451 18.94 -16.15 10.99
C GLN A 451 19.34 -17.41 10.23
N ILE A 452 20.62 -17.79 10.33
CA ILE A 452 21.15 -19.04 9.79
C ILE A 452 21.86 -19.85 10.88
N LYS A 453 21.78 -21.19 10.80
CA LYS A 453 22.56 -22.13 11.64
C LYS A 453 23.55 -22.88 10.75
N THR A 454 24.81 -22.88 11.15
CA THR A 454 25.88 -23.67 10.53
C THR A 454 26.24 -24.88 11.38
N THR A 455 26.57 -25.99 10.75
CA THR A 455 27.07 -27.21 11.39
C THR A 455 28.32 -27.72 10.68
N GLY A 456 29.07 -28.64 11.30
CA GLY A 456 30.22 -29.29 10.64
C GLY A 456 29.78 -30.14 9.45
N CYS A 457 30.55 -30.09 8.36
CA CYS A 457 30.18 -30.67 7.06
C CYS A 457 31.12 -31.84 6.67
N TRP A 458 31.47 -31.98 5.39
CA TRP A 458 32.34 -33.06 4.87
C TRP A 458 33.77 -33.11 5.46
N SER A 459 34.23 -32.01 6.10
CA SER A 459 35.58 -31.86 6.65
C SER A 459 35.51 -31.35 8.09
N PRO A 460 36.44 -31.76 8.99
CA PRO A 460 36.54 -31.23 10.35
C PRO A 460 36.74 -29.71 10.48
N SER A 461 36.94 -28.99 9.37
CA SER A 461 37.08 -27.53 9.34
C SER A 461 36.22 -26.83 8.29
N ALA A 462 35.31 -27.55 7.63
CA ALA A 462 34.28 -26.96 6.77
C ALA A 462 32.94 -26.97 7.53
N THR A 463 32.21 -25.86 7.48
CA THR A 463 30.85 -25.79 8.03
C THR A 463 29.85 -25.59 6.91
N CYS A 464 28.61 -26.04 7.04
CA CYS A 464 27.56 -25.83 6.04
C CYS A 464 26.32 -25.23 6.70
N VAL A 465 25.55 -24.42 5.96
CA VAL A 465 24.24 -23.94 6.44
C VAL A 465 23.26 -25.11 6.44
N CYS A 466 22.64 -25.36 7.60
CA CYS A 466 21.70 -26.46 7.82
C CYS A 466 20.33 -26.01 8.36
N ALA A 467 20.20 -24.74 8.78
CA ALA A 467 18.89 -24.15 9.08
C ALA A 467 18.83 -22.67 8.69
N VAL A 468 17.63 -22.22 8.33
CA VAL A 468 17.27 -20.83 8.02
C VAL A 468 15.96 -20.50 8.71
N SER A 469 15.93 -19.38 9.42
CA SER A 469 14.73 -18.86 10.08
C SER A 469 14.45 -17.45 9.56
N VAL A 470 13.25 -17.22 9.01
CA VAL A 470 12.82 -15.93 8.45
C VAL A 470 11.66 -15.39 9.28
N ASN A 471 11.89 -14.27 9.96
CA ASN A 471 10.89 -13.56 10.75
C ASN A 471 10.50 -12.23 10.10
N ALA A 472 9.20 -11.94 10.13
CA ALA A 472 8.66 -10.61 9.84
C ALA A 472 7.45 -10.36 10.76
N GLY A 473 7.58 -9.44 11.71
CA GLY A 473 6.56 -9.20 12.74
C GLY A 473 6.17 -10.49 13.46
N GLY A 474 4.86 -10.72 13.59
CA GLY A 474 4.28 -11.91 14.21
C GLY A 474 4.38 -13.21 13.39
N ASP A 475 4.96 -13.19 12.20
CA ASP A 475 5.15 -14.38 11.35
C ASP A 475 6.60 -14.90 11.42
N LEU A 476 6.76 -16.22 11.54
CA LEU A 476 8.05 -16.90 11.59
C LEU A 476 7.98 -18.19 10.78
N PHE A 477 8.77 -18.25 9.72
CA PHE A 477 8.95 -19.43 8.87
C PHE A 477 10.33 -20.05 9.13
N VAL A 478 10.40 -21.36 9.38
CA VAL A 478 11.65 -22.04 9.76
C VAL A 478 11.88 -23.26 8.87
N MET A 479 13.12 -23.36 8.40
CA MET A 479 13.71 -24.55 7.82
C MET A 479 14.83 -25.04 8.75
N ASN A 480 14.71 -26.22 9.35
CA ASN A 480 15.79 -26.85 10.12
C ASN A 480 16.05 -28.25 9.57
N LEU A 481 17.26 -28.48 9.06
CA LEU A 481 17.77 -29.78 8.60
C LEU A 481 19.05 -30.20 9.35
N CYS A 482 19.46 -29.45 10.40
CA CYS A 482 20.67 -29.72 11.17
C CYS A 482 20.60 -30.97 12.04
N ASP A 483 19.39 -31.33 12.46
CA ASP A 483 19.11 -32.32 13.49
C ASP A 483 18.30 -33.48 12.87
N LYS A 484 18.16 -34.63 13.56
CA LYS A 484 17.38 -35.78 13.03
C LYS A 484 15.95 -35.41 12.65
N ARG A 485 15.33 -34.50 13.40
CA ARG A 485 14.01 -33.93 13.08
C ARG A 485 14.15 -32.79 12.08
N LYS A 486 14.02 -33.14 10.80
CA LYS A 486 13.95 -32.20 9.68
C LYS A 486 12.58 -31.50 9.67
N PHE A 487 12.55 -30.18 9.59
CA PHE A 487 11.33 -29.36 9.70
C PHE A 487 11.33 -28.20 8.70
N ILE A 488 10.24 -28.01 7.94
CA ILE A 488 10.05 -26.91 6.99
C ILE A 488 8.58 -26.45 7.05
N ASP A 489 8.25 -25.51 7.94
CA ASP A 489 6.90 -24.92 8.03
C ASP A 489 6.91 -23.57 8.81
N PHE A 490 5.75 -22.90 8.84
CA PHE A 490 5.49 -21.77 9.74
C PHE A 490 5.43 -22.23 11.21
N VAL A 491 6.28 -21.62 12.03
CA VAL A 491 6.23 -21.73 13.50
C VAL A 491 5.15 -20.81 14.06
N SER A 492 5.09 -19.57 13.57
CA SER A 492 3.99 -18.63 13.83
C SER A 492 3.43 -18.06 12.53
N CYS A 493 2.16 -17.66 12.59
CA CYS A 493 1.48 -16.96 11.51
C CYS A 493 0.37 -16.11 12.13
N TYR A 494 0.76 -14.99 12.76
CA TYR A 494 -0.18 -14.10 13.43
C TYR A 494 -0.68 -12.97 12.51
N GLU A 495 0.07 -12.63 11.46
CA GLU A 495 -0.21 -11.49 10.58
C GLU A 495 -0.42 -11.90 9.10
N ASN A 496 0.09 -13.05 8.66
CA ASN A 496 0.02 -13.54 7.27
C ASN A 496 0.57 -12.48 6.28
N ILE A 497 1.78 -12.00 6.57
CA ILE A 497 2.56 -11.01 5.81
C ILE A 497 3.80 -11.60 5.12
N ILE A 498 4.21 -12.82 5.47
CA ILE A 498 5.23 -13.59 4.72
C ILE A 498 4.55 -14.46 3.66
N ASP A 499 5.05 -14.42 2.42
CA ASP A 499 4.54 -15.25 1.32
C ASP A 499 5.60 -16.21 0.78
N VAL A 500 5.40 -17.53 1.01
CA VAL A 500 6.35 -18.59 0.63
C VAL A 500 5.89 -19.30 -0.65
N ARG A 501 6.70 -19.22 -1.70
CA ARG A 501 6.48 -19.83 -3.02
C ARG A 501 7.57 -20.86 -3.32
N ARG A 502 7.24 -21.90 -4.07
CA ARG A 502 8.20 -22.81 -4.71
C ARG A 502 8.08 -22.70 -6.23
N PRO A 503 9.17 -22.46 -6.98
CA PRO A 503 9.17 -22.63 -8.42
C PRO A 503 8.75 -24.04 -8.83
N ARG A 504 7.99 -24.18 -9.94
CA ARG A 504 7.68 -25.50 -10.51
C ARG A 504 8.90 -26.13 -11.17
N GLU A 505 9.76 -25.30 -11.77
CA GLU A 505 11.00 -25.70 -12.44
C GLU A 505 12.10 -26.10 -11.43
N SER A 506 12.06 -25.50 -10.24
CA SER A 506 13.07 -25.69 -9.19
C SER A 506 12.37 -26.04 -7.85
N PRO A 507 11.82 -27.26 -7.70
CA PRO A 507 10.99 -27.64 -6.55
C PRO A 507 11.74 -27.70 -5.20
N ASN A 508 13.08 -27.75 -5.25
CA ASN A 508 13.95 -27.69 -4.07
C ASN A 508 14.31 -26.24 -3.67
N VAL A 509 13.84 -25.24 -4.41
CA VAL A 509 14.01 -23.81 -4.13
C VAL A 509 12.75 -23.25 -3.49
N TYR A 510 12.94 -22.40 -2.48
CA TYR A 510 11.88 -21.68 -1.78
C TYR A 510 12.15 -20.18 -1.87
N GLU A 511 11.18 -19.44 -2.38
CA GLU A 511 11.17 -17.99 -2.48
C GLU A 511 10.27 -17.44 -1.36
N ILE A 512 10.90 -16.85 -0.34
CA ILE A 512 10.24 -16.29 0.84
C ILE A 512 10.20 -14.77 0.66
N ASN A 513 9.03 -14.26 0.27
CA ASN A 513 8.81 -12.85 0.04
C ASN A 513 8.44 -12.18 1.39
N MET A 514 9.26 -11.22 1.81
CA MET A 514 9.08 -10.46 3.06
C MET A 514 8.33 -9.15 2.81
N PRO A 515 7.62 -8.59 3.82
CA PRO A 515 6.68 -7.49 3.63
C PRO A 515 7.26 -6.16 3.10
N LEU A 516 8.59 -5.96 3.14
CA LEU A 516 9.23 -4.78 2.52
C LEU A 516 9.60 -4.96 1.04
N GLY A 517 9.34 -6.15 0.46
CA GLY A 517 9.78 -6.53 -0.89
C GLY A 517 11.15 -7.21 -0.92
N THR A 518 11.82 -7.36 0.22
CA THR A 518 13.04 -8.16 0.38
C THR A 518 12.71 -9.64 0.13
N ILE A 519 13.53 -10.33 -0.65
CA ILE A 519 13.27 -11.74 -1.03
C ILE A 519 14.40 -12.62 -0.50
N VAL A 520 14.06 -13.62 0.32
CA VAL A 520 14.98 -14.66 0.77
C VAL A 520 14.74 -15.90 -0.09
N THR A 521 15.75 -16.30 -0.87
CA THR A 521 15.72 -17.53 -1.67
C THR A 521 16.57 -18.57 -0.99
N VAL A 522 15.99 -19.70 -0.63
CA VAL A 522 16.70 -20.85 -0.03
C VAL A 522 16.65 -22.01 -1.02
N SER A 523 17.81 -22.54 -1.41
CA SER A 523 17.91 -23.78 -2.18
C SER A 523 18.37 -24.91 -1.30
N LEU A 524 17.64 -26.03 -1.34
CA LEU A 524 17.98 -27.25 -0.61
C LEU A 524 18.88 -28.14 -1.49
N SER A 525 20.05 -28.47 -0.97
CA SER A 525 21.01 -29.39 -1.61
C SER A 525 20.99 -30.74 -0.87
N PRO A 526 20.23 -31.75 -1.35
CA PRO A 526 20.28 -33.09 -0.79
C PRO A 526 21.59 -33.77 -1.21
N ALA A 527 22.61 -33.75 -0.35
CA ALA A 527 23.84 -34.50 -0.57
C ALA A 527 23.77 -35.87 0.13
N PRO A 528 23.78 -37.02 -0.59
CA PRO A 528 23.76 -38.35 0.01
C PRO A 528 24.94 -38.61 0.96
N THR A 529 26.08 -37.98 0.68
CA THR A 529 27.37 -38.23 1.35
C THR A 529 27.65 -37.32 2.55
N TYR A 530 27.01 -36.14 2.63
CA TYR A 530 27.45 -35.05 3.52
C TYR A 530 26.33 -34.41 4.36
N GLY A 531 25.09 -34.89 4.23
CA GLY A 531 23.92 -34.32 4.88
C GLY A 531 23.25 -33.22 4.04
N SER A 532 22.03 -32.85 4.40
CA SER A 532 21.26 -31.84 3.65
C SER A 532 21.75 -30.43 3.98
N THR A 533 22.28 -29.73 2.98
CA THR A 533 22.79 -28.36 3.10
C THR A 533 21.88 -27.36 2.41
N MET A 534 22.07 -26.06 2.66
CA MET A 534 21.28 -24.98 2.09
C MET A 534 22.17 -23.89 1.50
N ASN A 535 21.83 -23.41 0.30
CA ASN A 535 22.31 -22.11 -0.18
C ASN A 535 21.27 -21.05 0.16
N VAL A 536 21.70 -19.89 0.66
CA VAL A 536 20.81 -18.79 1.07
C VAL A 536 21.18 -17.53 0.32
N PHE A 537 20.22 -16.96 -0.39
CA PHE A 537 20.36 -15.68 -1.11
C PHE A 537 19.35 -14.67 -0.58
N ILE A 538 19.77 -13.44 -0.34
CA ILE A 538 18.90 -12.33 0.06
C ILE A 538 19.01 -11.23 -0.98
N THR A 539 17.90 -10.95 -1.67
CA THR A 539 17.77 -9.79 -2.56
C THR A 539 17.14 -8.64 -1.75
N PRO A 540 17.81 -7.48 -1.60
CA PRO A 540 17.30 -6.35 -0.84
C PRO A 540 16.22 -5.58 -1.60
N ALA A 541 15.45 -4.79 -0.86
CA ALA A 541 14.51 -3.81 -1.40
C ALA A 541 14.96 -2.36 -1.12
N ILE A 542 14.32 -1.38 -1.76
CA ILE A 542 14.59 0.06 -1.51
C ILE A 542 14.45 0.45 -0.02
N LYS A 543 13.64 -0.27 0.78
CA LYS A 543 13.46 -0.02 2.22
C LYS A 543 14.60 -0.58 3.09
N ASP A 544 15.53 -1.33 2.50
CA ASP A 544 16.74 -1.84 3.15
C ASP A 544 17.92 -0.86 3.03
N VAL A 545 17.87 0.11 2.11
CA VAL A 545 18.95 1.10 1.92
C VAL A 545 19.16 1.93 3.18
N ASP A 546 20.42 1.99 3.64
CA ASP A 546 20.87 2.55 4.92
C ASP A 546 20.33 1.82 6.18
N ALA A 547 19.59 0.71 6.01
CA ALA A 547 18.78 0.11 7.08
C ALA A 547 19.16 -1.35 7.45
N THR A 548 20.12 -1.99 6.79
CA THR A 548 20.54 -3.37 7.10
C THR A 548 21.70 -3.48 8.09
N GLU A 549 21.73 -4.60 8.79
CA GLU A 549 22.87 -5.13 9.55
C GLU A 549 22.84 -6.67 9.58
N GLY A 550 23.82 -7.30 10.23
CA GLY A 550 24.07 -8.75 10.16
C GLY A 550 25.27 -9.08 9.29
N LEU A 551 25.45 -10.38 8.99
CA LEU A 551 26.50 -10.87 8.10
C LEU A 551 26.45 -10.24 6.70
N CYS A 552 25.26 -9.90 6.19
CA CYS A 552 25.09 -9.24 4.89
C CYS A 552 25.63 -7.80 4.81
N GLY A 553 26.05 -7.21 5.94
CA GLY A 553 26.57 -5.85 5.99
C GLY A 553 25.51 -4.74 5.86
N PRO A 554 25.92 -3.46 5.99
CA PRO A 554 25.12 -2.32 5.60
C PRO A 554 24.90 -2.29 4.08
N LEU A 555 23.72 -1.87 3.62
CA LEU A 555 23.41 -1.64 2.21
C LEU A 555 23.48 -0.13 1.95
N ASN A 556 24.66 0.36 1.54
CA ASN A 556 24.91 1.79 1.35
C ASN A 556 25.81 2.13 0.13
N GLY A 557 26.34 1.11 -0.56
CA GLY A 557 27.27 1.22 -1.68
C GLY A 557 28.76 1.21 -1.27
N ASN A 558 29.09 0.96 -0.01
CA ASN A 558 30.44 1.10 0.55
C ASN A 558 30.99 -0.19 1.18
N GLN A 559 31.68 -0.99 0.35
CA GLN A 559 32.35 -2.22 0.79
C GLN A 559 33.32 -2.06 1.99
N THR A 560 33.83 -0.84 2.25
CA THR A 560 34.74 -0.61 3.38
C THR A 560 34.07 -0.69 4.76
N ASP A 561 32.73 -0.65 4.84
CA ASP A 561 31.97 -0.81 6.08
C ASP A 561 31.13 -2.10 6.21
N ASP A 562 31.19 -2.99 5.21
CA ASP A 562 30.57 -4.31 5.26
C ASP A 562 30.91 -5.12 6.52
N SER A 563 32.16 -5.01 7.00
CA SER A 563 32.65 -5.69 8.21
C SER A 563 32.23 -5.04 9.54
N THR A 564 31.19 -4.21 9.55
CA THR A 564 30.66 -3.56 10.76
C THR A 564 30.07 -4.60 11.73
N GLN A 565 30.70 -4.74 12.90
CA GLN A 565 30.26 -5.63 13.96
C GLN A 565 28.98 -5.14 14.64
N ARG A 566 28.29 -6.04 15.37
CA ARG A 566 27.11 -5.72 16.20
C ARG A 566 27.31 -4.56 17.19
N ASN A 567 28.54 -4.24 17.56
CA ASN A 567 28.88 -3.09 18.43
C ASN A 567 29.10 -1.75 17.69
N GLY A 568 28.85 -1.71 16.37
CA GLY A 568 29.02 -0.53 15.52
C GLY A 568 30.46 -0.22 15.08
N LYS A 569 31.43 -1.11 15.33
CA LYS A 569 32.84 -0.94 14.92
C LYS A 569 33.22 -1.90 13.79
N LEU A 570 34.05 -1.44 12.87
CA LEU A 570 34.69 -2.32 11.87
C LEU A 570 35.49 -3.45 12.55
N ALA A 571 35.46 -4.63 11.95
CA ALA A 571 36.21 -5.79 12.45
C ALA A 571 37.68 -5.77 11.99
N ASN A 572 38.56 -6.36 12.81
CA ASN A 572 39.96 -6.56 12.45
C ASN A 572 40.19 -7.81 11.55
N SER A 573 39.17 -8.67 11.41
CA SER A 573 39.18 -9.85 10.53
C SER A 573 37.77 -10.34 10.23
N TRP A 574 37.57 -11.05 9.12
CA TRP A 574 36.28 -11.63 8.73
C TRP A 574 35.76 -12.70 9.72
N THR A 575 36.66 -13.44 10.36
CA THR A 575 36.31 -14.35 11.47
C THR A 575 35.76 -13.58 12.67
N GLY A 576 36.41 -12.46 13.05
CA GLY A 576 35.94 -11.60 14.14
C GLY A 576 34.62 -10.92 13.83
N PHE A 577 34.43 -10.46 12.58
CA PHE A 577 33.16 -9.96 12.07
C PHE A 577 32.04 -11.00 12.23
N SER A 578 32.24 -12.20 11.69
CA SER A 578 31.23 -13.25 11.70
C SER A 578 30.85 -13.65 13.13
N LEU A 579 31.84 -13.85 14.00
CA LEU A 579 31.61 -14.17 15.41
C LEU A 579 30.89 -13.05 16.19
N SER A 580 31.01 -11.78 15.78
CA SER A 580 30.25 -10.68 16.40
C SER A 580 28.74 -10.72 16.12
N TRP A 581 28.33 -11.43 15.06
CA TRP A 581 26.93 -11.63 14.66
C TRP A 581 26.33 -12.95 15.12
N ARG A 582 27.08 -13.76 15.88
CA ARG A 582 26.58 -14.95 16.58
C ARG A 582 25.40 -14.56 17.49
N ILE A 583 24.40 -15.44 17.62
CA ILE A 583 23.23 -15.24 18.49
C ILE A 583 23.25 -16.14 19.72
N ASN A 584 22.60 -15.67 20.78
CA ASN A 584 22.40 -16.40 22.02
C ASN A 584 21.16 -17.31 21.91
N SER A 585 21.04 -18.31 22.79
CA SER A 585 19.86 -19.18 22.84
C SER A 585 18.54 -18.42 23.07
N SER A 586 18.58 -17.24 23.70
CA SER A 586 17.41 -16.35 23.90
C SER A 586 17.00 -15.56 22.66
N GLU A 587 17.92 -15.34 21.70
CA GLU A 587 17.66 -14.64 20.44
C GLU A 587 17.32 -15.60 19.29
N SER A 588 17.71 -16.88 19.42
CA SER A 588 17.47 -17.93 18.44
C SER A 588 15.98 -18.15 18.15
N PHE A 589 15.59 -18.03 16.89
CA PHE A 589 14.25 -18.41 16.41
C PHE A 589 14.06 -19.94 16.36
N LEU A 590 15.12 -20.72 16.62
CA LEU A 590 15.07 -22.17 16.85
C LEU A 590 14.88 -22.52 18.34
N ASN A 591 14.66 -21.54 19.21
CA ASN A 591 14.26 -21.74 20.60
C ASN A 591 12.73 -21.91 20.68
N PRO A 592 12.20 -22.98 21.29
CA PRO A 592 10.75 -23.20 21.37
C PRO A 592 10.02 -22.15 22.21
N LYS A 593 10.74 -21.41 23.05
CA LYS A 593 10.22 -20.34 23.90
C LYS A 593 10.27 -18.96 23.23
N TYR A 594 10.76 -18.87 22.00
CA TYR A 594 10.72 -17.63 21.23
C TYR A 594 9.27 -17.35 20.81
N GLU A 595 8.75 -16.17 21.17
CA GLU A 595 7.44 -15.68 20.75
C GLU A 595 7.66 -14.46 19.83
N PRO A 596 7.33 -14.55 18.54
CA PRO A 596 7.51 -13.45 17.59
C PRO A 596 6.74 -12.19 17.98
N GLU A 597 7.40 -11.04 17.90
CA GLU A 597 6.79 -9.76 18.21
C GLU A 597 5.95 -9.24 17.04
N MET A 598 4.67 -8.95 17.30
CA MET A 598 3.78 -8.30 16.33
C MET A 598 4.41 -7.03 15.72
N TRP A 599 4.07 -6.76 14.47
CA TRP A 599 4.54 -5.59 13.75
C TRP A 599 4.13 -4.28 14.43
N GLU A 600 5.09 -3.37 14.63
CA GLU A 600 4.82 -2.04 15.16
C GLU A 600 4.82 -0.97 14.05
N GLY A 601 3.70 -0.27 13.90
CA GLY A 601 3.65 0.99 13.16
C GLY A 601 2.33 1.30 12.45
N THR A 602 2.29 2.48 11.84
CA THR A 602 1.21 2.93 10.95
C THR A 602 1.36 2.46 9.50
N SER A 603 2.42 1.67 9.21
CA SER A 603 2.69 1.12 7.88
C SER A 603 1.73 -0.04 7.60
N ARG A 604 0.99 0.06 6.49
CA ARG A 604 -0.06 -0.90 6.11
C ARG A 604 0.50 -1.83 5.05
N PHE A 605 0.43 -3.14 5.29
CA PHE A 605 0.84 -4.15 4.32
C PHE A 605 -0.36 -4.64 3.55
N CYS A 606 -0.21 -4.72 2.23
CA CYS A 606 -1.23 -5.13 1.29
C CYS A 606 -0.74 -6.37 0.55
N TYR A 607 -1.47 -7.49 0.64
CA TYR A 607 -1.22 -8.67 -0.16
C TYR A 607 -2.35 -8.89 -1.17
N CYS A 608 -2.04 -9.57 -2.26
CA CYS A 608 -3.00 -9.92 -3.29
C CYS A 608 -3.51 -11.36 -3.06
N PRO A 609 -4.82 -11.56 -2.78
CA PRO A 609 -5.38 -12.91 -2.72
C PRO A 609 -5.52 -13.49 -4.13
N GLU A 610 -4.78 -14.56 -4.40
CA GLU A 610 -5.16 -15.53 -5.42
C GLU A 610 -6.20 -16.47 -4.81
N ASP A 611 -7.44 -16.48 -5.32
CA ASP A 611 -8.42 -17.61 -5.26
C ASP A 611 -9.83 -17.24 -5.78
N HIS A 612 -9.94 -16.63 -6.98
CA HIS A 612 -11.22 -16.64 -7.71
C HIS A 612 -11.03 -17.05 -9.18
N ALA A 613 -11.57 -18.23 -9.48
CA ALA A 613 -11.54 -18.82 -10.81
C ALA A 613 -12.42 -18.04 -11.79
N ILE A 614 -11.85 -17.76 -12.97
CA ILE A 614 -12.52 -17.68 -14.28
C ILE A 614 -14.00 -17.22 -14.23
N ASN A 615 -14.21 -15.90 -14.17
CA ASN A 615 -15.11 -15.13 -15.05
C ASN A 615 -15.12 -13.66 -14.59
N ASN A 616 -15.10 -12.73 -15.56
CA ASN A 616 -15.04 -11.26 -15.43
C ASN A 616 -13.66 -10.62 -15.22
N GLU A 617 -13.53 -9.40 -15.77
CA GLU A 617 -12.32 -8.57 -15.85
C GLU A 617 -12.14 -7.64 -14.63
N ASP A 618 -12.83 -7.93 -13.52
CA ASP A 618 -12.80 -7.06 -12.34
C ASP A 618 -11.42 -7.10 -11.64
N PRO A 619 -10.83 -5.93 -11.31
CA PRO A 619 -9.54 -5.88 -10.64
C PRO A 619 -9.64 -6.40 -9.20
N ILE A 620 -8.78 -7.36 -8.85
CA ILE A 620 -8.73 -7.92 -7.50
C ILE A 620 -8.27 -6.83 -6.52
N ASN A 621 -9.06 -6.61 -5.46
CA ASN A 621 -8.70 -5.71 -4.37
C ASN A 621 -7.63 -6.38 -3.48
N PRO A 622 -6.49 -5.73 -3.19
CA PRO A 622 -5.58 -6.24 -2.17
C PRO A 622 -6.24 -6.27 -0.80
N VAL A 623 -5.91 -7.29 -0.01
CA VAL A 623 -6.24 -7.34 1.41
C VAL A 623 -5.11 -6.66 2.16
N CYS A 624 -5.44 -5.56 2.85
CA CYS A 624 -4.46 -4.77 3.59
C CYS A 624 -4.76 -4.74 5.08
N SER A 625 -3.71 -4.70 5.92
CA SER A 625 -3.86 -4.35 7.34
C SER A 625 -4.35 -2.90 7.47
N SER A 626 -5.67 -2.73 7.66
CA SER A 626 -6.37 -1.43 7.82
C SER A 626 -6.35 -0.47 6.62
N SER A 627 -6.80 -0.92 5.44
CA SER A 627 -7.28 -0.07 4.32
C SER A 627 -6.39 1.08 3.79
N MET A 628 -5.63 0.84 2.72
CA MET A 628 -5.78 1.60 1.46
C MET A 628 -5.09 0.88 0.29
N PHE A 629 -5.61 1.08 -0.92
CA PHE A 629 -5.45 0.14 -2.05
C PHE A 629 -4.43 0.57 -3.11
N LEU A 630 -3.88 -0.42 -3.80
CA LEU A 630 -3.73 -0.42 -5.27
C LEU A 630 -4.19 -1.78 -5.83
N THR A 631 -5.00 -1.75 -6.87
CA THR A 631 -5.57 -2.96 -7.50
C THR A 631 -4.49 -3.96 -7.92
N CYS A 632 -4.66 -5.22 -7.54
CA CYS A 632 -3.75 -6.30 -7.90
C CYS A 632 -3.77 -6.53 -9.41
N LYS A 633 -2.63 -6.32 -10.08
CA LYS A 633 -2.43 -6.89 -11.42
C LYS A 633 -2.34 -8.41 -11.26
N ARG A 634 -3.05 -9.17 -12.10
CA ARG A 634 -2.77 -10.59 -12.30
C ARG A 634 -1.34 -10.73 -12.82
N ARG A 635 -0.41 -11.11 -11.95
CA ARG A 635 0.74 -11.88 -12.38
C ARG A 635 0.25 -13.32 -12.52
N THR A 636 -0.01 -13.75 -13.74
CA THR A 636 -0.09 -15.19 -14.04
C THR A 636 1.30 -15.79 -13.88
N GLN A 637 1.74 -15.98 -12.63
CA GLN A 637 2.82 -16.93 -12.36
C GLN A 637 2.23 -18.33 -12.55
N GLN A 638 2.11 -18.77 -13.80
CA GLN A 638 1.72 -20.15 -14.17
C GLN A 638 2.71 -21.22 -13.65
N ASN A 639 3.83 -20.76 -13.08
CA ASN A 639 5.08 -21.49 -12.90
C ASN A 639 5.57 -21.49 -11.42
N THR A 640 4.80 -20.97 -10.47
CA THR A 640 5.13 -21.08 -9.03
C THR A 640 3.96 -21.70 -8.27
N GLU A 641 4.26 -22.62 -7.35
CA GLU A 641 3.30 -23.18 -6.42
C GLU A 641 3.48 -22.53 -5.06
N LYS A 642 2.41 -21.92 -4.54
CA LYS A 642 2.40 -21.45 -3.16
C LYS A 642 2.55 -22.64 -2.21
N TYR A 643 3.57 -22.62 -1.34
CA TYR A 643 3.87 -23.74 -0.42
C TYR A 643 2.67 -24.06 0.49
N GLY A 644 1.98 -23.00 0.91
CA GLY A 644 0.66 -23.02 1.51
C GLY A 644 0.17 -21.59 1.76
N LYS A 645 -1.11 -21.43 2.12
CA LYS A 645 -1.52 -20.20 2.82
C LYS A 645 -0.80 -20.18 4.17
N CYS A 646 -0.37 -19.00 4.63
CA CYS A 646 0.10 -18.84 6.01
C CYS A 646 -1.11 -19.08 6.91
N VAL A 647 -1.22 -20.33 7.32
CA VAL A 647 -2.31 -20.92 8.08
C VAL A 647 -1.62 -21.97 8.91
N ILE A 648 -1.78 -21.88 10.23
CA ILE A 648 -1.36 -22.92 11.16
C ILE A 648 -2.19 -24.17 10.83
N ARG A 649 -1.69 -25.01 9.90
CA ARG A 649 -2.37 -26.21 9.41
C ARG A 649 -2.53 -27.17 10.56
N SER A 650 -3.72 -27.19 11.14
CA SER A 650 -4.07 -28.08 12.24
C SER A 650 -5.59 -28.18 12.37
N LYS A 651 -6.11 -29.41 12.22
CA LYS A 651 -7.45 -29.77 12.72
C LYS A 651 -7.45 -29.96 14.25
N ARG A 652 -6.28 -29.94 14.89
CA ARG A 652 -6.06 -30.02 16.35
C ARG A 652 -6.01 -28.61 16.97
N SER A 653 -6.23 -28.51 18.28
CA SER A 653 -6.17 -27.25 19.02
C SER A 653 -4.78 -26.57 18.95
N PRO A 654 -4.69 -25.23 19.11
CA PRO A 654 -3.40 -24.51 19.15
C PRO A 654 -2.42 -25.05 20.21
N SER A 655 -2.93 -25.56 21.32
CA SER A 655 -2.15 -26.20 22.38
C SER A 655 -1.45 -27.49 21.94
N SER A 656 -2.03 -28.24 21.00
CA SER A 656 -1.43 -29.47 20.47
C SER A 656 -0.26 -29.15 19.55
N ARG A 657 -0.42 -28.20 18.61
CA ARG A 657 0.68 -27.78 17.73
C ARG A 657 1.78 -27.03 18.49
N ARG A 658 1.47 -26.25 19.54
CA ARG A 658 2.53 -25.69 20.43
C ARG A 658 3.32 -26.81 21.11
N ARG A 659 2.71 -27.92 21.53
CA ARG A 659 3.44 -29.10 22.06
C ARG A 659 4.27 -29.82 21.00
N GLU A 660 3.81 -29.88 19.75
CA GLU A 660 4.55 -30.46 18.63
C GLU A 660 5.79 -29.63 18.28
N ILE A 661 5.63 -28.31 18.12
CA ILE A 661 6.73 -27.35 17.95
C ILE A 661 7.71 -27.41 19.13
N GLN A 662 7.19 -27.45 20.36
CA GLN A 662 8.01 -27.63 21.57
C GLN A 662 8.84 -28.92 21.49
N ARG A 663 8.25 -30.07 21.11
CA ARG A 663 8.98 -31.36 20.93
C ARG A 663 9.98 -31.36 19.78
N ILE A 664 9.75 -30.58 18.72
CA ILE A 664 10.71 -30.41 17.61
C ILE A 664 12.00 -29.74 18.12
N PHE A 665 11.89 -28.78 19.04
CA PHE A 665 13.05 -28.04 19.55
C PHE A 665 13.55 -28.48 20.95
N ASP A 666 12.78 -29.24 21.74
CA ASP A 666 13.18 -29.75 23.07
C ASP A 666 14.06 -30.99 23.01
N GLU A 667 14.03 -31.77 21.93
CA GLU A 667 14.94 -32.90 21.71
C GLU A 667 16.36 -32.47 21.27
N ARG A 668 16.76 -31.27 21.69
CA ARG A 668 18.18 -30.96 21.89
C ARG A 668 18.72 -31.94 22.94
N THR A 669 19.32 -33.04 22.49
CA THR A 669 20.65 -33.34 23.03
C THR A 669 21.43 -32.06 22.83
N GLU A 670 21.72 -31.33 23.91
CA GLU A 670 22.74 -30.29 23.84
C GLU A 670 23.92 -30.92 23.11
N PRO A 671 24.40 -30.33 21.99
CA PRO A 671 25.75 -30.63 21.57
C PRO A 671 26.56 -30.37 22.83
N LYS A 672 27.20 -31.41 23.40
CA LYS A 672 28.28 -31.21 24.36
C LYS A 672 29.07 -30.07 23.77
N GLU A 673 29.30 -28.98 24.52
CA GLU A 673 30.14 -27.90 24.01
C GLU A 673 31.39 -28.57 23.47
N ILE A 674 31.50 -28.62 22.13
CA ILE A 674 32.74 -28.95 21.48
C ILE A 674 33.51 -27.69 21.78
N SER A 675 34.21 -27.74 22.92
CA SER A 675 35.11 -26.70 23.40
C SER A 675 35.84 -26.24 22.16
N GLN A 676 35.62 -24.97 21.78
CA GLN A 676 36.09 -24.48 20.50
C GLN A 676 37.57 -24.77 20.42
N SER A 677 37.89 -25.80 19.65
CA SER A 677 39.24 -26.26 19.42
C SER A 677 39.85 -25.14 18.61
N THR A 678 40.50 -24.22 19.30
CA THR A 678 41.23 -23.10 18.70
C THR A 678 42.32 -23.60 17.75
N ASN A 679 42.64 -24.89 17.82
CA ASN A 679 43.14 -25.66 16.69
C ASN A 679 42.02 -25.89 15.66
N LEU A 680 41.74 -24.86 14.86
CA LEU A 680 41.62 -25.12 13.42
C LEU A 680 42.87 -25.90 13.06
N HIS A 681 42.73 -27.18 12.72
CA HIS A 681 43.85 -27.91 12.14
C HIS A 681 44.31 -27.10 10.94
N HIS A 682 45.60 -26.74 10.87
CA HIS A 682 46.17 -26.13 9.67
C HIS A 682 46.04 -27.14 8.53
N ILE A 683 44.93 -27.04 7.77
CA ILE A 683 44.77 -27.77 6.53
C ILE A 683 45.80 -27.20 5.59
N SER A 684 46.83 -28.00 5.29
CA SER A 684 47.73 -27.71 4.20
C SER A 684 46.91 -27.71 2.91
N LYS A 685 46.99 -26.62 2.14
CA LYS A 685 46.38 -26.56 0.82
C LYS A 685 46.90 -27.75 0.01
N ARG A 686 45.99 -28.55 -0.54
CA ARG A 686 46.29 -29.73 -1.36
C ARG A 686 46.69 -29.35 -2.79
N SER A 687 46.33 -28.15 -3.23
CA SER A 687 46.65 -27.60 -4.55
C SER A 687 46.76 -26.07 -4.55
N THR A 688 47.21 -25.49 -5.67
CA THR A 688 47.18 -24.04 -5.88
C THR A 688 45.76 -23.55 -6.23
N PHE A 689 45.55 -22.23 -6.26
CA PHE A 689 44.24 -21.67 -6.64
C PHE A 689 44.07 -21.76 -8.16
N GLU A 690 45.17 -21.57 -8.87
CA GLU A 690 45.31 -21.64 -10.32
C GLU A 690 44.97 -23.04 -10.85
N ASP A 691 45.48 -24.10 -10.21
CA ASP A 691 45.13 -25.49 -10.55
C ASP A 691 43.64 -25.76 -10.33
N GLY A 692 43.10 -25.35 -9.17
CA GLY A 692 41.69 -25.52 -8.83
C GLY A 692 40.76 -24.75 -9.77
N TYR A 693 41.11 -23.52 -10.11
CA TYR A 693 40.36 -22.69 -11.05
C TYR A 693 40.39 -23.29 -12.46
N ALA A 694 41.53 -23.82 -12.92
CA ALA A 694 41.61 -24.51 -14.21
C ALA A 694 40.68 -25.73 -14.27
N LEU A 695 40.73 -26.60 -13.25
CA LEU A 695 39.92 -27.82 -13.18
C LEU A 695 38.43 -27.53 -12.99
N CYS A 696 38.06 -26.57 -12.14
CA CYS A 696 36.67 -26.09 -12.03
C CYS A 696 36.19 -25.46 -13.34
N SER A 697 37.04 -24.71 -14.05
CA SER A 697 36.69 -24.11 -15.35
C SER A 697 36.48 -25.16 -16.44
N GLU A 698 37.22 -26.27 -16.42
CA GLU A 698 36.99 -27.42 -17.30
C GLU A 698 35.69 -28.15 -16.92
N PHE A 699 35.51 -28.47 -15.63
CA PHE A 699 34.30 -29.11 -15.11
C PHE A 699 33.04 -28.33 -15.46
N PHE A 700 33.06 -27.00 -15.29
CA PHE A 700 31.91 -26.14 -15.60
C PHE A 700 31.54 -26.18 -17.08
N ARG A 701 32.52 -26.17 -17.99
CA ARG A 701 32.27 -26.28 -19.45
C ARG A 701 31.71 -27.64 -19.84
N ALA A 702 32.14 -28.71 -19.17
CA ALA A 702 31.72 -30.07 -19.48
C ALA A 702 30.36 -30.45 -18.87
N ASN A 703 30.07 -29.98 -17.65
CA ASN A 703 29.01 -30.56 -16.81
C ASN A 703 27.93 -29.57 -16.35
N CYS A 704 28.18 -28.26 -16.29
CA CYS A 704 27.12 -27.30 -15.91
C CYS A 704 26.21 -27.00 -17.11
N SER A 705 24.92 -27.38 -17.05
CA SER A 705 23.94 -27.09 -18.12
C SER A 705 23.83 -25.60 -18.48
N THR A 706 24.02 -24.70 -17.49
CA THR A 706 24.06 -23.24 -17.66
C THR A 706 25.15 -22.77 -18.64
N ALA A 707 26.24 -23.51 -18.82
CA ALA A 707 27.35 -23.09 -19.69
C ALA A 707 26.93 -22.92 -21.16
N ALA A 708 25.94 -23.69 -21.63
CA ALA A 708 25.38 -23.59 -22.98
C ALA A 708 24.60 -22.28 -23.27
N PHE A 709 24.49 -21.40 -22.27
CA PHE A 709 23.80 -20.11 -22.33
C PHE A 709 24.72 -18.91 -22.08
N GLU A 710 26.03 -19.11 -21.90
CA GLU A 710 27.00 -18.03 -21.68
C GLU A 710 26.98 -16.98 -22.79
N ASP A 711 27.09 -17.42 -24.06
CA ASP A 711 27.06 -16.54 -25.23
C ASP A 711 25.66 -15.98 -25.54
N LYS A 712 24.60 -16.61 -25.01
CA LYS A 712 23.20 -16.25 -25.27
C LYS A 712 22.62 -15.27 -24.23
N LEU A 713 23.14 -15.31 -23.01
CA LEU A 713 22.70 -14.50 -21.86
C LEU A 713 23.90 -13.80 -21.17
N PRO A 714 24.88 -13.21 -21.89
CA PRO A 714 26.16 -12.78 -21.31
C PRO A 714 26.02 -11.66 -20.27
N SER A 715 24.96 -10.85 -20.35
CA SER A 715 24.63 -9.80 -19.36
C SER A 715 24.07 -10.34 -18.05
N VAL A 716 23.78 -11.65 -17.98
CA VAL A 716 23.26 -12.32 -16.78
C VAL A 716 24.28 -13.33 -16.25
N THR A 717 24.81 -14.19 -17.13
CA THR A 717 25.59 -15.37 -16.74
C THR A 717 27.03 -15.08 -16.33
N LYS A 718 27.64 -14.03 -16.89
CA LYS A 718 29.10 -13.82 -16.82
C LYS A 718 29.63 -13.64 -15.40
N ASP A 719 29.06 -12.71 -14.65
CA ASP A 719 29.56 -12.37 -13.32
C ASP A 719 29.20 -13.47 -12.30
N ILE A 720 28.00 -14.06 -12.44
CA ILE A 720 27.54 -15.20 -11.65
C ILE A 720 28.49 -16.40 -11.82
N LYS A 721 28.81 -16.76 -13.07
CA LYS A 721 29.78 -17.82 -13.39
C LYS A 721 31.11 -17.58 -12.69
N ASN A 722 31.61 -16.34 -12.75
CA ASN A 722 32.91 -16.02 -12.16
C ASN A 722 32.90 -16.22 -10.64
N THR A 723 31.85 -15.79 -9.94
CA THR A 723 31.68 -16.07 -8.50
C THR A 723 31.63 -17.57 -8.21
N SER A 724 30.79 -18.34 -8.89
CA SER A 724 30.68 -19.79 -8.66
C SER A 724 31.97 -20.55 -9.00
N LEU A 725 32.75 -20.10 -10.01
CA LEU A 725 34.06 -20.66 -10.33
C LEU A 725 35.12 -20.35 -9.26
N VAL A 726 35.14 -19.14 -8.71
CA VAL A 726 36.06 -18.76 -7.63
C VAL A 726 35.80 -19.61 -6.39
N ASN A 727 34.52 -19.79 -6.03
CA ASN A 727 34.10 -20.64 -4.91
C ASN A 727 34.54 -22.10 -5.11
N CYS A 728 34.24 -22.71 -6.27
CA CYS A 728 34.73 -24.05 -6.61
C CYS A 728 36.26 -24.18 -6.53
N ALA A 729 37.00 -23.16 -6.99
CA ALA A 729 38.46 -23.15 -6.94
C ALA A 729 39.00 -23.08 -5.50
N LEU A 730 38.32 -22.36 -4.60
CA LEU A 730 38.65 -22.29 -3.17
C LEU A 730 38.48 -23.65 -2.51
N ASP A 731 37.35 -24.33 -2.69
CA ASP A 731 37.09 -25.68 -2.17
C ASP A 731 38.15 -26.68 -2.63
N TYR A 732 38.46 -26.63 -3.93
CA TYR A 732 39.46 -27.49 -4.53
C TYR A 732 40.84 -27.33 -3.85
N GLN A 733 41.21 -26.11 -3.39
CA GLN A 733 42.47 -25.91 -2.65
C GLN A 733 42.56 -26.73 -1.37
N TYR A 734 41.44 -27.03 -0.72
CA TYR A 734 41.39 -27.71 0.58
C TYR A 734 41.01 -29.18 0.46
N ILE A 735 40.16 -29.54 -0.50
CA ILE A 735 39.67 -30.91 -0.75
C ILE A 735 40.60 -31.65 -1.71
N GLY A 736 41.11 -30.99 -2.75
CA GLY A 736 42.00 -31.57 -3.76
C GLY A 736 41.30 -32.44 -4.82
N ASP A 737 39.97 -32.37 -4.92
CA ASP A 737 39.17 -32.99 -5.97
C ASP A 737 37.92 -32.13 -6.29
N THR A 738 37.20 -32.48 -7.36
CA THR A 738 36.04 -31.73 -7.86
C THR A 738 34.69 -32.23 -7.30
N SER A 739 34.67 -32.97 -6.19
CA SER A 739 33.43 -33.55 -5.63
C SER A 739 32.32 -32.53 -5.32
N LEU A 740 32.67 -31.29 -4.99
CA LEU A 740 31.72 -30.19 -4.74
C LEU A 740 31.39 -29.35 -5.98
N ALA A 741 32.06 -29.56 -7.11
CA ALA A 741 31.89 -28.72 -8.31
C ALA A 741 30.45 -28.76 -8.85
N ASN A 742 29.71 -29.86 -8.65
CA ASN A 742 28.30 -29.94 -9.03
C ASN A 742 27.40 -29.01 -8.18
N ILE A 743 27.72 -28.81 -6.89
CA ILE A 743 26.97 -27.87 -6.03
C ILE A 743 27.18 -26.43 -6.52
N HIS A 744 28.39 -26.10 -6.98
CA HIS A 744 28.67 -24.80 -7.60
C HIS A 744 28.03 -24.64 -8.99
N CYS A 745 27.85 -25.72 -9.77
CA CYS A 745 27.00 -25.69 -10.97
C CYS A 745 25.55 -25.34 -10.62
N GLU A 746 24.99 -25.88 -9.54
CA GLU A 746 23.64 -25.53 -9.10
C GLU A 746 23.53 -24.10 -8.60
N SER A 747 24.47 -23.61 -7.79
CA SER A 747 24.53 -22.20 -7.40
C SER A 747 24.51 -21.29 -8.64
N TYR A 748 25.34 -21.60 -9.65
CA TYR A 748 25.36 -20.88 -10.93
C TYR A 748 24.01 -20.92 -11.67
N ARG A 749 23.35 -22.08 -11.72
CA ARG A 749 22.01 -22.24 -12.34
C ARG A 749 20.94 -21.43 -11.59
N ILE A 750 20.89 -21.55 -10.26
CA ILE A 750 19.89 -20.90 -9.39
C ILE A 750 20.04 -19.39 -9.44
N GLU A 751 21.25 -18.87 -9.31
CA GLU A 751 21.50 -17.42 -9.37
C GLU A 751 21.17 -16.86 -10.76
N THR A 752 21.48 -17.60 -11.85
CA THR A 752 21.07 -17.22 -13.22
C THR A 752 19.54 -17.18 -13.35
N GLU A 753 18.86 -18.19 -12.83
CA GLU A 753 17.39 -18.26 -12.77
C GLU A 753 16.80 -17.08 -11.97
N MET A 754 17.39 -16.70 -10.85
CA MET A 754 16.97 -15.54 -10.05
C MET A 754 17.06 -14.23 -10.84
N GLU A 755 18.17 -13.97 -11.53
CA GLU A 755 18.34 -12.73 -12.31
C GLU A 755 17.38 -12.68 -13.51
N ILE A 756 17.16 -13.80 -14.21
CA ILE A 756 16.12 -13.93 -15.24
C ILE A 756 14.73 -13.63 -14.66
N ARG A 757 14.42 -14.13 -13.45
CA ARG A 757 13.12 -13.91 -12.79
C ARG A 757 12.90 -12.46 -12.35
N LYS A 758 13.96 -11.73 -11.97
CA LYS A 758 13.89 -10.31 -11.57
C LYS A 758 13.55 -9.40 -12.74
N ASN A 759 14.24 -9.53 -13.88
CA ASN A 759 14.11 -8.59 -14.98
C ASN A 759 12.96 -8.98 -15.95
N SER A 760 11.77 -8.38 -15.75
CA SER A 760 10.60 -8.62 -16.61
C SER A 760 10.84 -8.20 -18.06
N THR A 761 11.37 -7.00 -18.29
CA THR A 761 11.67 -6.49 -19.64
C THR A 761 12.64 -7.42 -20.37
N PHE A 762 13.67 -7.92 -19.68
CA PHE A 762 14.61 -8.86 -20.25
C PHE A 762 13.95 -10.17 -20.70
N ARG A 763 13.00 -10.71 -19.92
CA ARG A 763 12.22 -11.90 -20.30
C ARG A 763 11.28 -11.66 -21.47
N GLU A 764 10.68 -10.46 -21.58
CA GLU A 764 9.84 -10.11 -22.72
C GLU A 764 10.66 -10.03 -24.01
N VAL A 765 11.85 -9.40 -23.95
CA VAL A 765 12.77 -9.25 -25.10
C VAL A 765 13.47 -10.56 -25.48
N HIS A 766 13.89 -11.37 -24.51
CA HIS A 766 14.67 -12.60 -24.73
C HIS A 766 13.86 -13.89 -24.48
N SER A 767 12.53 -13.82 -24.62
CA SER A 767 11.57 -14.89 -24.32
C SER A 767 12.00 -16.27 -24.82
N ASN A 768 12.34 -16.40 -26.11
CA ASN A 768 12.81 -17.66 -26.71
C ASN A 768 14.08 -18.24 -26.04
N VAL A 769 15.00 -17.37 -25.61
CA VAL A 769 16.26 -17.80 -24.96
C VAL A 769 16.00 -18.20 -23.52
N VAL A 770 15.10 -17.49 -22.84
CA VAL A 770 14.66 -17.78 -21.47
C VAL A 770 13.87 -19.09 -21.40
N GLU A 771 12.96 -19.33 -22.35
CA GLU A 771 12.26 -20.61 -22.49
C GLU A 771 13.24 -21.75 -22.80
N SER A 772 14.21 -21.51 -23.70
CA SER A 772 15.28 -22.46 -23.99
C SER A 772 16.12 -22.78 -22.74
N PHE A 773 16.47 -21.78 -21.91
CA PHE A 773 17.19 -21.97 -20.65
C PHE A 773 16.43 -22.88 -19.68
N TYR A 774 15.14 -22.60 -19.43
CA TYR A 774 14.32 -23.46 -18.58
C TYR A 774 14.12 -24.86 -19.17
N SER A 775 14.05 -25.01 -20.50
CA SER A 775 13.89 -26.32 -21.14
C SER A 775 15.14 -27.21 -21.09
N ALA A 776 16.34 -26.61 -20.99
CA ALA A 776 17.62 -27.28 -21.18
C ALA A 776 18.50 -27.34 -19.91
N THR A 777 18.12 -26.63 -18.84
CA THR A 777 18.79 -26.72 -17.54
C THR A 777 17.93 -27.51 -16.55
N CYS A 778 18.50 -28.53 -15.94
CA CYS A 778 17.84 -29.36 -14.93
C CYS A 778 18.60 -29.32 -13.61
N ILE A 779 17.88 -29.52 -12.51
CA ILE A 779 18.42 -29.61 -11.15
C ILE A 779 19.48 -30.73 -11.02
N ASN A 780 20.59 -30.39 -10.37
CA ASN A 780 21.80 -31.21 -10.17
C ASN A 780 22.36 -31.85 -11.47
N ASN A 781 22.00 -31.31 -12.65
CA ASN A 781 22.15 -31.97 -13.95
C ASN A 781 21.72 -33.46 -13.93
N CYS A 782 20.59 -33.74 -13.27
CA CYS A 782 20.04 -35.08 -13.07
C CYS A 782 21.01 -36.07 -12.39
N ASN A 783 21.97 -35.56 -11.60
CA ASN A 783 23.05 -36.30 -10.93
C ASN A 783 23.83 -37.28 -11.84
N GLY A 784 23.80 -37.09 -13.17
CA GLY A 784 24.35 -38.04 -14.14
C GLY A 784 23.58 -39.36 -14.27
N HIS A 785 22.39 -39.45 -13.67
CA HIS A 785 21.51 -40.63 -13.63
C HIS A 785 20.15 -40.40 -14.32
N GLY A 786 20.08 -39.40 -15.20
CA GLY A 786 18.89 -39.09 -15.98
C GLY A 786 19.16 -38.13 -17.12
N ASP A 787 18.21 -38.04 -18.04
CA ASP A 787 18.26 -37.13 -19.18
C ASP A 787 17.42 -35.88 -18.89
N CYS A 788 17.96 -34.68 -19.15
CA CYS A 788 17.21 -33.43 -18.97
C CYS A 788 16.23 -33.22 -20.13
N VAL A 789 14.92 -33.21 -19.84
CA VAL A 789 13.85 -33.08 -20.83
C VAL A 789 12.88 -31.98 -20.38
N ASN A 790 12.85 -30.86 -21.10
CA ASN A 790 12.02 -29.69 -20.80
C ASN A 790 12.15 -29.21 -19.34
N GLY A 791 13.39 -29.09 -18.85
CA GLY A 791 13.69 -28.64 -17.48
C GLY A 791 13.42 -29.67 -16.38
N THR A 792 12.97 -30.87 -16.74
CA THR A 792 12.68 -31.97 -15.79
C THR A 792 13.59 -33.16 -16.06
N CYS A 793 14.11 -33.79 -15.01
CA CYS A 793 14.92 -35.00 -15.17
C CYS A 793 14.06 -36.23 -15.48
N THR A 794 14.40 -36.91 -16.56
CA THR A 794 13.89 -38.24 -16.89
C THR A 794 14.91 -39.27 -16.45
N CYS A 795 14.71 -39.84 -15.26
CA CYS A 795 15.71 -40.74 -14.66
C CYS A 795 15.90 -42.04 -15.45
N HIS A 796 17.15 -42.48 -15.51
CA HIS A 796 17.53 -43.78 -16.06
C HIS A 796 16.97 -44.92 -15.17
N ALA A 797 16.89 -46.12 -15.73
CA ALA A 797 16.31 -47.26 -15.03
C ALA A 797 17.07 -47.55 -13.72
N GLY A 798 16.34 -47.60 -12.61
CA GLY A 798 16.90 -47.78 -11.26
C GLY A 798 17.05 -46.49 -10.46
N TYR A 799 16.74 -45.31 -11.01
CA TYR A 799 16.82 -44.02 -10.30
C TYR A 799 15.48 -43.28 -10.27
N ILE A 800 15.26 -42.48 -9.22
CA ILE A 800 14.04 -41.73 -8.92
C ILE A 800 14.35 -40.38 -8.22
N GLU A 801 13.31 -39.65 -7.83
CA GLU A 801 13.33 -38.23 -7.41
C GLU A 801 13.45 -37.24 -8.58
N ASN A 802 13.23 -35.94 -8.32
CA ASN A 802 13.17 -34.89 -9.35
C ASN A 802 14.53 -34.62 -10.02
N ASP A 803 15.62 -35.09 -9.42
CA ASP A 803 16.99 -34.91 -9.86
C ASP A 803 17.74 -36.24 -10.03
N CYS A 804 17.06 -37.39 -9.92
CA CYS A 804 17.62 -38.73 -10.05
C CYS A 804 18.71 -39.10 -9.02
N SER A 805 18.75 -38.42 -7.87
CA SER A 805 19.71 -38.68 -6.78
C SER A 805 19.45 -39.98 -6.00
N VAL A 806 18.21 -40.49 -6.00
CA VAL A 806 17.81 -41.64 -5.18
C VAL A 806 17.70 -42.91 -6.03
N SER A 807 18.32 -44.00 -5.57
CA SER A 807 18.11 -45.33 -6.15
C SER A 807 16.70 -45.84 -5.86
N LEU A 808 16.08 -46.47 -6.85
CA LEU A 808 14.77 -47.14 -6.72
C LEU A 808 14.81 -48.34 -5.77
N ASP A 809 15.98 -48.96 -5.61
CA ASP A 809 16.17 -50.09 -4.71
C ASP A 809 16.45 -49.65 -3.26
N ASP A 810 16.84 -48.39 -3.05
CA ASP A 810 16.97 -47.81 -1.72
C ASP A 810 15.58 -47.55 -1.12
N TYR A 811 15.40 -47.97 0.13
CA TYR A 811 14.19 -47.70 0.89
C TYR A 811 14.26 -46.32 1.57
N PRO A 812 13.14 -45.60 1.73
CA PRO A 812 13.11 -44.34 2.45
C PRO A 812 13.67 -44.48 3.87
N ALA A 813 14.60 -43.59 4.22
CA ALA A 813 15.13 -43.50 5.57
C ALA A 813 14.13 -42.75 6.46
N VAL A 814 13.85 -43.29 7.64
CA VAL A 814 13.08 -42.62 8.68
C VAL A 814 14.05 -42.17 9.75
N ASP A 815 14.19 -40.85 9.90
CA ASP A 815 15.08 -40.23 10.86
C ASP A 815 14.41 -40.10 12.24
N ASP A 816 13.08 -39.90 12.27
CA ASP A 816 12.28 -39.81 13.50
C ASP A 816 10.76 -40.04 13.28
N THR A 817 10.04 -40.28 14.38
CA THR A 817 8.60 -40.54 14.43
C THR A 817 7.92 -39.74 15.54
N TYR A 818 6.61 -39.49 15.37
CA TYR A 818 5.84 -38.76 16.38
C TYR A 818 5.96 -39.38 17.79
N ALA A 819 6.46 -38.58 18.75
CA ALA A 819 6.64 -38.95 20.16
C ALA A 819 7.42 -40.27 20.39
N GLY A 820 8.37 -40.59 19.50
CA GLY A 820 9.16 -41.84 19.58
C GLY A 820 8.30 -43.11 19.44
N GLY A 821 7.10 -42.99 18.86
CA GLY A 821 6.16 -44.12 18.73
C GLY A 821 5.26 -44.37 19.94
N LEU A 822 5.25 -43.52 20.98
CA LEU A 822 4.32 -43.68 22.11
C LEU A 822 3.11 -42.75 22.01
N CYS A 823 1.92 -43.33 22.15
CA CYS A 823 0.65 -42.62 22.05
C CYS A 823 -0.26 -42.88 23.24
N ARG A 824 -0.71 -41.82 23.91
CA ARG A 824 -1.64 -41.87 25.03
C ARG A 824 -3.10 -41.90 24.56
N LYS A 825 -3.85 -42.93 24.96
CA LYS A 825 -5.28 -43.13 24.67
C LYS A 825 -6.18 -41.99 25.18
N ASP A 826 -5.76 -41.25 26.21
CA ASP A 826 -6.48 -40.10 26.77
C ASP A 826 -6.17 -38.76 26.09
N SER A 827 -5.37 -38.77 25.01
CA SER A 827 -5.02 -37.57 24.24
C SER A 827 -5.71 -37.56 22.87
N ASP A 828 -6.30 -36.41 22.52
CA ASP A 828 -6.84 -36.14 21.17
C ASP A 828 -5.75 -36.21 20.07
N GLU A 829 -4.47 -36.21 20.45
CA GLU A 829 -3.31 -36.23 19.56
C GLU A 829 -3.12 -37.60 18.88
N CYS A 830 -3.63 -38.67 19.50
CA CYS A 830 -3.47 -40.05 19.04
C CYS A 830 -4.49 -40.53 18.00
N CYS A 831 -5.36 -39.62 17.52
CA CYS A 831 -6.37 -39.95 16.52
C CYS A 831 -6.16 -39.15 15.22
N GLY A 832 -5.83 -39.86 14.13
CA GLY A 832 -5.74 -39.32 12.77
C GLY A 832 -4.34 -39.39 12.16
N ASP A 833 -3.99 -38.35 11.43
CA ASP A 833 -2.74 -38.27 10.68
C ASP A 833 -1.53 -37.99 11.60
N LEU A 834 -0.47 -38.79 11.46
CA LEU A 834 0.82 -38.65 12.14
C LEU A 834 1.90 -38.23 11.14
N ALA A 835 2.76 -37.30 11.55
CA ALA A 835 3.96 -36.95 10.79
C ALA A 835 5.05 -38.03 10.94
N ILE A 836 5.74 -38.31 9.83
CA ILE A 836 6.94 -39.13 9.77
C ILE A 836 8.06 -38.31 9.10
N TYR A 837 9.23 -38.31 9.72
CA TYR A 837 10.36 -37.45 9.32
C TYR A 837 11.52 -38.32 8.82
N GLY A 838 12.17 -37.90 7.74
CA GLY A 838 13.11 -38.78 7.05
C GLY A 838 13.72 -38.20 5.79
N SER A 839 14.05 -39.07 4.84
CA SER A 839 14.53 -38.72 3.50
C SER A 839 14.27 -39.84 2.49
N GLY A 840 14.34 -39.50 1.20
CA GLY A 840 13.97 -40.41 0.10
C GLY A 840 12.46 -40.58 -0.07
N PHE A 841 11.66 -39.61 0.40
CA PHE A 841 10.20 -39.60 0.22
C PHE A 841 9.83 -39.03 -1.17
N VAL A 842 9.49 -39.91 -2.10
CA VAL A 842 9.14 -39.57 -3.49
C VAL A 842 7.61 -39.53 -3.66
N LYS A 843 7.09 -38.32 -3.86
CA LYS A 843 5.64 -38.05 -4.01
C LYS A 843 4.98 -38.95 -5.06
N GLY A 844 3.94 -39.67 -4.65
CA GLY A 844 3.19 -40.59 -5.53
C GLY A 844 3.87 -41.92 -5.83
N ARG A 845 5.09 -42.17 -5.32
CA ARG A 845 5.81 -43.46 -5.41
C ARG A 845 6.02 -44.10 -4.04
N THR A 846 6.39 -43.32 -3.02
CA THR A 846 6.60 -43.85 -1.67
C THR A 846 5.30 -44.42 -1.12
N LYS A 847 5.35 -45.70 -0.77
CA LYS A 847 4.26 -46.44 -0.13
C LYS A 847 4.57 -46.65 1.34
N GLN A 848 3.52 -46.69 2.13
CA GLN A 848 3.52 -47.15 3.51
C GLN A 848 2.77 -48.48 3.58
N LYS A 849 3.44 -49.51 4.10
CA LYS A 849 2.81 -50.75 4.57
C LYS A 849 2.51 -50.59 6.05
N VAL A 850 1.26 -50.79 6.42
CA VAL A 850 0.71 -50.50 7.75
C VAL A 850 0.11 -51.80 8.32
N GLU A 851 0.80 -52.38 9.30
CA GLU A 851 0.37 -53.58 10.03
C GLU A 851 -0.20 -53.17 11.39
N VAL A 852 -1.53 -53.29 11.57
CA VAL A 852 -2.17 -53.05 12.88
C VAL A 852 -1.96 -54.28 13.75
N PHE A 853 -1.40 -54.08 14.95
CA PHE A 853 -1.07 -55.16 15.87
C PHE A 853 -1.65 -54.96 17.27
N GLN A 854 -1.63 -56.04 18.03
CA GLN A 854 -2.04 -56.10 19.43
C GLN A 854 -0.99 -56.85 20.25
N ILE A 855 -0.93 -56.51 21.54
CA ILE A 855 -0.11 -57.18 22.52
C ILE A 855 -1.02 -57.58 23.69
N ASP A 856 -0.99 -58.83 24.09
CA ASP A 856 -1.72 -59.33 25.25
C ASP A 856 -0.99 -59.04 26.59
N THR A 857 -1.56 -59.49 27.70
CA THR A 857 -1.00 -59.36 29.04
C THR A 857 0.27 -60.20 29.27
N ASN A 858 0.57 -61.16 28.38
CA ASN A 858 1.77 -62.00 28.37
C ASN A 858 2.85 -61.48 27.40
N ALA A 859 2.68 -60.29 26.83
CA ALA A 859 3.54 -59.69 25.82
C ALA A 859 3.62 -60.45 24.47
N THR A 860 2.62 -61.28 24.13
CA THR A 860 2.54 -61.91 22.81
C THR A 860 2.03 -60.93 21.75
N PHE A 861 2.70 -60.87 20.60
CA PHE A 861 2.41 -59.92 19.52
C PHE A 861 1.56 -60.58 18.43
N GLN A 862 0.40 -59.98 18.11
CA GLN A 862 -0.52 -60.50 17.09
C GLN A 862 -0.85 -59.41 16.05
N VAL A 863 -0.62 -59.69 14.76
CA VAL A 863 -1.04 -58.81 13.66
C VAL A 863 -2.49 -59.08 13.33
N MET A 864 -3.31 -58.02 13.33
CA MET A 864 -4.76 -58.07 13.12
C MET A 864 -5.16 -57.73 11.69
N GLU A 865 -4.51 -56.72 11.12
CA GLU A 865 -4.81 -56.16 9.81
C GLU A 865 -3.51 -55.71 9.14
N THR A 866 -3.45 -55.80 7.82
CA THR A 866 -2.34 -55.27 7.03
C THR A 866 -2.91 -54.55 5.82
N SER A 867 -2.47 -53.31 5.63
CA SER A 867 -2.86 -52.48 4.50
C SER A 867 -1.63 -51.85 3.86
N GLU A 868 -1.75 -51.46 2.60
CA GLU A 868 -0.73 -50.70 1.89
C GLU A 868 -1.39 -49.50 1.20
N THR A 869 -0.82 -48.33 1.39
CA THR A 869 -1.28 -47.08 0.77
C THR A 869 -0.09 -46.23 0.33
N ASN A 870 -0.32 -45.22 -0.50
CA ASN A 870 0.69 -44.21 -0.78
C ASN A 870 0.88 -43.31 0.46
N LEU A 871 2.13 -42.92 0.75
CA LEU A 871 2.44 -41.93 1.79
C LEU A 871 2.08 -40.52 1.27
N THR A 872 1.47 -39.70 2.12
CA THR A 872 1.21 -38.29 1.78
C THR A 872 2.49 -37.49 1.97
N VAL A 873 3.31 -37.40 0.93
CA VAL A 873 4.57 -36.62 0.98
C VAL A 873 4.26 -35.12 0.98
N ILE A 874 4.61 -34.43 2.08
CA ILE A 874 4.44 -32.97 2.25
C ILE A 874 5.60 -32.23 1.59
N ASN A 875 6.82 -32.64 1.90
CA ASN A 875 8.09 -32.16 1.34
C ASN A 875 9.11 -33.32 1.35
N PRO A 876 10.32 -33.18 0.74
CA PRO A 876 11.28 -34.29 0.61
C PRO A 876 11.72 -34.95 1.94
N PHE A 877 11.49 -34.28 3.07
CA PHE A 877 11.91 -34.73 4.41
C PHE A 877 10.75 -35.04 5.36
N GLN A 878 9.50 -34.84 4.94
CA GLN A 878 8.31 -35.00 5.77
C GLN A 878 7.17 -35.68 5.00
N GLY A 879 6.76 -36.83 5.52
CA GLY A 879 5.53 -37.52 5.13
C GLY A 879 4.44 -37.37 6.19
N GLU A 880 3.21 -37.56 5.75
CA GLU A 880 2.02 -37.68 6.61
C GLU A 880 1.38 -39.06 6.38
N MET A 881 1.20 -39.77 7.48
CA MET A 881 0.67 -41.12 7.57
C MET A 881 -0.67 -41.08 8.28
N THR A 882 -1.73 -41.56 7.66
CA THR A 882 -3.01 -41.77 8.35
C THR A 882 -2.93 -43.04 9.19
N VAL A 883 -2.92 -42.90 10.53
CA VAL A 883 -3.02 -44.07 11.42
C VAL A 883 -4.50 -44.47 11.58
N PRO A 884 -4.85 -45.78 11.51
CA PRO A 884 -6.22 -46.26 11.73
C PRO A 884 -6.71 -46.07 13.16
N CYS A 885 -7.15 -44.86 13.49
CA CYS A 885 -7.61 -44.50 14.83
C CYS A 885 -9.08 -44.86 15.03
N GLY A 886 -9.33 -46.18 15.09
CA GLY A 886 -10.66 -46.71 14.85
C GLY A 886 -10.89 -48.15 15.30
N LEU A 887 -10.29 -48.59 16.41
CA LEU A 887 -10.78 -49.77 17.13
C LEU A 887 -11.69 -49.37 18.30
N GLN A 888 -12.61 -48.42 18.04
CA GLN A 888 -13.86 -48.34 18.80
C GLN A 888 -14.55 -49.70 18.72
N ASN A 889 -15.10 -50.16 19.84
CA ASN A 889 -15.77 -51.45 19.91
C ASN A 889 -16.91 -51.54 18.87
N ARG A 890 -16.65 -52.17 17.72
CA ARG A 890 -17.68 -53.00 17.10
C ARG A 890 -18.18 -53.92 18.20
N ARG A 891 -19.50 -53.99 18.37
CA ARG A 891 -20.15 -55.00 19.21
C ARG A 891 -19.99 -56.37 18.54
N SER A 892 -18.76 -56.88 18.47
CA SER A 892 -18.51 -58.29 18.18
C SER A 892 -18.79 -59.05 19.46
N THR A 893 -19.70 -60.01 19.36
CA THR A 893 -20.03 -60.96 20.42
C THR A 893 -19.02 -62.10 20.51
N ASP A 894 -17.88 -61.97 19.84
CA ASP A 894 -16.93 -63.05 19.60
C ASP A 894 -15.77 -63.00 20.59
N ALA A 895 -15.70 -64.05 21.41
CA ALA A 895 -14.58 -64.54 22.21
C ALA A 895 -13.48 -63.54 22.65
N TYR A 896 -13.58 -63.11 23.92
CA TYR A 896 -12.48 -62.93 24.88
C TYR A 896 -11.05 -63.08 24.33
N THR A 897 -10.52 -62.00 23.75
CA THR A 897 -9.08 -61.77 23.69
C THR A 897 -8.82 -60.47 24.45
N GLU A 898 -8.10 -60.55 25.57
CA GLU A 898 -7.76 -59.38 26.39
C GLU A 898 -6.67 -58.57 25.68
N MET A 899 -7.02 -57.39 25.19
CA MET A 899 -6.14 -56.58 24.33
C MET A 899 -5.43 -55.56 25.20
N PHE A 900 -4.26 -55.92 25.73
CA PHE A 900 -3.53 -55.06 26.65
C PHE A 900 -3.01 -53.79 25.95
N ILE A 901 -2.22 -53.93 24.89
CA ILE A 901 -1.75 -52.79 24.07
C ILE A 901 -2.20 -52.98 22.62
N ARG A 902 -2.49 -51.87 21.96
CA ARG A 902 -2.71 -51.81 20.51
C ARG A 902 -1.61 -50.98 19.88
N GLY A 903 -1.26 -51.29 18.64
CA GLY A 903 -0.24 -50.53 17.94
C GLY A 903 -0.28 -50.71 16.43
N VAL A 904 0.60 -49.99 15.76
CA VAL A 904 0.73 -50.00 14.31
C VAL A 904 2.22 -50.06 13.97
N ARG A 905 2.58 -51.03 13.13
CA ARG A 905 3.92 -51.15 12.54
C ARG A 905 3.88 -50.58 11.13
N VAL A 906 4.86 -49.77 10.79
CA VAL A 906 4.90 -49.00 9.55
C VAL A 906 6.22 -49.23 8.85
N SER A 907 6.19 -49.70 7.61
CA SER A 907 7.39 -49.91 6.78
C SER A 907 7.24 -49.14 5.48
N LEU A 908 8.27 -48.39 5.08
CA LEU A 908 8.25 -47.56 3.87
C LEU A 908 9.02 -48.22 2.72
N THR A 909 8.58 -48.00 1.48
CA THR A 909 9.23 -48.47 0.25
C THR A 909 9.02 -47.49 -0.90
N ASN A 910 9.96 -47.44 -1.84
CA ASN A 910 9.86 -46.67 -3.09
C ASN A 910 9.55 -47.55 -4.32
N ASN A 911 9.77 -48.87 -4.23
CA ASN A 911 9.55 -49.82 -5.33
C ASN A 911 8.44 -50.85 -5.05
N GLY A 912 7.92 -50.95 -3.83
CA GLY A 912 6.92 -51.96 -3.45
C GLY A 912 7.50 -53.33 -3.12
N ILE A 913 8.82 -53.45 -3.01
CA ILE A 913 9.56 -54.71 -2.82
C ILE A 913 10.51 -54.59 -1.62
N ASN A 914 11.38 -53.58 -1.63
CA ASN A 914 12.35 -53.32 -0.59
C ASN A 914 11.72 -52.39 0.45
N TYR A 915 11.42 -52.91 1.64
CA TYR A 915 10.88 -52.10 2.75
C TYR A 915 11.99 -51.81 3.76
N GLY A 916 12.05 -50.56 4.20
CA GLY A 916 12.99 -50.11 5.22
C GLY A 916 12.64 -50.54 6.64
N SER A 917 13.47 -50.12 7.58
CA SER A 917 13.31 -50.31 9.02
C SER A 917 11.90 -49.98 9.49
N SER A 918 11.24 -50.95 10.12
CA SER A 918 9.84 -50.81 10.54
C SER A 918 9.72 -49.96 11.80
N GLN A 919 8.90 -48.92 11.71
CA GLN A 919 8.57 -48.01 12.80
C GLN A 919 7.40 -48.58 13.61
N LEU A 920 7.43 -48.41 14.94
CA LEU A 920 6.44 -49.00 15.85
C LEU A 920 5.73 -47.90 16.64
N PHE A 921 4.41 -47.84 16.51
CA PHE A 921 3.53 -46.93 17.23
C PHE A 921 2.68 -47.73 18.21
N TYR A 922 2.60 -47.31 19.47
CA TYR A 922 1.86 -47.99 20.53
C TYR A 922 0.83 -47.05 21.14
N VAL A 923 -0.40 -47.52 21.31
CA VAL A 923 -1.50 -46.83 21.99
C VAL A 923 -1.71 -47.47 23.36
N TYR A 924 -1.47 -46.71 24.42
CA TYR A 924 -1.59 -47.16 25.81
C TYR A 924 -2.47 -46.23 26.67
N ASP A 925 -3.10 -46.78 27.70
CA ASP A 925 -3.94 -46.06 28.65
C ASP A 925 -3.12 -45.69 29.91
N PRO A 926 -2.66 -44.43 30.06
CA PRO A 926 -1.73 -44.06 31.13
C PRO A 926 -2.32 -44.18 32.54
N ASN A 927 -3.64 -44.36 32.67
CA ASN A 927 -4.31 -44.54 33.95
C ASN A 927 -3.98 -45.89 34.59
N CYS A 928 -3.74 -46.94 33.80
CA CYS A 928 -3.37 -48.25 34.33
C CYS A 928 -2.20 -48.94 33.59
N GLN A 929 -1.66 -48.37 32.52
CA GLN A 929 -0.59 -48.99 31.74
C GLN A 929 0.70 -48.19 31.88
N GLY A 930 1.67 -48.77 32.58
CA GLY A 930 3.02 -48.23 32.73
C GLY A 930 3.91 -48.67 31.58
N VAL A 931 4.69 -47.73 31.04
CA VAL A 931 5.70 -47.98 29.99
C VAL A 931 7.07 -48.15 30.61
N LEU A 932 7.81 -49.17 30.18
CA LEU A 932 9.21 -49.40 30.50
C LEU A 932 10.01 -49.31 29.20
N ASN A 933 11.04 -48.47 29.18
CA ASN A 933 11.96 -48.37 28.04
C ASN A 933 13.18 -49.27 28.29
N ASP A 934 13.47 -50.19 27.36
CA ASP A 934 14.64 -51.07 27.38
C ASP A 934 15.39 -50.92 26.04
N THR A 935 16.63 -51.42 26.00
CA THR A 935 17.48 -51.52 24.80
C THR A 935 16.82 -52.20 23.60
N ASN A 936 15.80 -53.04 23.83
CA ASN A 936 15.01 -53.71 22.80
C ASN A 936 13.65 -53.04 22.52
N GLY A 937 13.45 -51.78 22.96
CA GLY A 937 12.21 -51.01 22.79
C GLY A 937 11.31 -51.03 24.03
N TYR A 938 10.04 -50.66 23.82
CA TYR A 938 9.07 -50.49 24.91
C TYR A 938 8.45 -51.81 25.37
N ARG A 939 8.38 -52.00 26.69
CA ARG A 939 7.53 -53.00 27.35
C ARG A 939 6.44 -52.30 28.17
N PHE A 940 5.31 -52.97 28.34
CA PHE A 940 4.15 -52.44 29.04
C PHE A 940 3.79 -53.33 30.23
N LYS A 941 3.35 -52.71 31.32
CA LYS A 941 2.88 -53.41 32.53
C LYS A 941 1.64 -52.75 33.11
N LEU A 942 0.82 -53.51 33.83
CA LEU A 942 -0.27 -52.94 34.62
C LEU A 942 0.32 -52.16 35.82
N LEU A 943 -0.29 -51.01 36.15
CA LEU A 943 0.05 -50.21 37.32
C LEU A 943 -0.56 -50.84 38.58
N GLU A 944 0.13 -50.67 39.71
CA GLU A 944 -0.31 -51.16 41.02
C GLU A 944 -1.61 -50.47 41.45
N GLY A 945 -2.51 -51.19 42.12
CA GLY A 945 -3.83 -50.67 42.53
C GLY A 945 -4.84 -50.49 41.38
N MET A 946 -4.58 -51.06 40.20
CA MET A 946 -5.48 -50.98 39.03
C MET A 946 -5.85 -52.38 38.50
N CYS A 947 -7.07 -52.52 37.99
CA CYS A 947 -7.48 -53.64 37.14
C CYS A 947 -7.61 -53.18 35.68
N PHE A 948 -7.38 -54.09 34.75
CA PHE A 948 -7.63 -53.90 33.32
C PHE A 948 -8.63 -54.96 32.84
N ILE A 949 -9.91 -54.61 32.85
CA ILE A 949 -11.02 -55.54 32.62
C ILE A 949 -11.76 -55.11 31.35
N ASN A 950 -12.01 -56.02 30.41
CA ASN A 950 -12.71 -55.72 29.15
C ASN A 950 -12.14 -54.50 28.38
N ASN A 951 -10.80 -54.41 28.31
CA ASN A 951 -10.03 -53.32 27.66
C ASN A 951 -10.20 -51.93 28.31
N MET A 952 -10.64 -51.87 29.58
CA MET A 952 -10.85 -50.65 30.36
C MET A 952 -10.08 -50.67 31.68
N CYS A 953 -9.48 -49.54 32.04
CA CYS A 953 -8.84 -49.35 33.35
C CYS A 953 -9.88 -49.08 34.44
N TYR A 954 -9.75 -49.76 35.58
CA TYR A 954 -10.56 -49.52 36.79
C TYR A 954 -9.64 -49.45 38.02
N PRO A 955 -9.76 -48.44 38.90
CA PRO A 955 -9.03 -48.42 40.17
C PRO A 955 -9.56 -49.47 41.15
N GLU A 956 -8.70 -49.90 42.06
CA GLU A 956 -9.01 -50.84 43.14
C GLU A 956 -10.27 -50.42 43.94
N ASN A 957 -11.08 -51.41 44.32
CA ASN A 957 -12.37 -51.30 44.99
C ASN A 957 -13.49 -50.59 44.21
N LEU A 958 -13.26 -50.14 42.96
CA LEU A 958 -14.36 -49.66 42.12
C LEU A 958 -15.34 -50.81 41.82
N THR A 959 -16.64 -50.54 41.97
CA THR A 959 -17.71 -51.53 41.75
C THR A 959 -18.02 -51.65 40.25
N ASN A 960 -18.28 -52.88 39.78
CA ASN A 960 -18.66 -53.13 38.39
C ASN A 960 -19.97 -52.37 38.06
N PRO A 961 -19.98 -51.47 37.04
CA PRO A 961 -21.18 -50.75 36.65
C PRO A 961 -22.36 -51.64 36.21
N SER A 962 -22.11 -52.92 35.89
CA SER A 962 -23.11 -53.90 35.48
C SER A 962 -23.55 -54.87 36.59
N ASP A 963 -22.81 -54.96 37.70
CA ASP A 963 -23.12 -55.85 38.82
C ASP A 963 -22.57 -55.28 40.15
N SER A 964 -23.46 -54.86 41.05
CA SER A 964 -23.08 -54.34 42.37
C SER A 964 -22.40 -55.35 43.29
N CYS A 965 -22.50 -56.65 43.00
CA CYS A 965 -21.80 -57.71 43.74
C CYS A 965 -20.32 -57.86 43.35
N GLN A 966 -19.83 -57.11 42.36
CA GLN A 966 -18.50 -57.27 41.79
C GLN A 966 -17.64 -56.01 41.93
N ARG A 967 -16.34 -56.17 42.19
CA ARG A 967 -15.37 -55.08 42.33
C ARG A 967 -14.03 -55.38 41.67
N CYS A 968 -13.28 -54.34 41.33
CA CYS A 968 -11.88 -54.45 40.94
C CYS A 968 -11.04 -54.77 42.17
N GLN A 969 -10.39 -55.94 42.20
CA GLN A 969 -9.47 -56.36 43.26
C GLN A 969 -8.18 -56.90 42.63
N PRO A 970 -7.18 -56.03 42.35
CA PRO A 970 -5.97 -56.38 41.61
C PRO A 970 -5.14 -57.49 42.27
N SER A 971 -5.23 -57.60 43.59
CA SER A 971 -4.56 -58.61 44.42
C SER A 971 -5.13 -60.02 44.28
N ILE A 972 -6.36 -60.16 43.75
CA ILE A 972 -7.02 -61.46 43.51
C ILE A 972 -6.99 -61.80 42.03
N ASN A 973 -7.50 -60.90 41.18
CA ASN A 973 -7.36 -61.00 39.73
C ASN A 973 -7.39 -59.58 39.13
N PRO A 974 -6.30 -59.10 38.53
CA PRO A 974 -6.25 -57.77 37.93
C PRO A 974 -6.96 -57.66 36.57
N TYR A 975 -7.40 -58.76 35.97
CA TYR A 975 -7.99 -58.78 34.62
C TYR A 975 -9.49 -59.12 34.60
N LEU A 976 -10.03 -59.63 35.71
CA LEU A 976 -11.45 -59.96 35.87
C LEU A 976 -12.08 -59.27 37.07
N TRP A 977 -13.39 -59.12 37.04
CA TRP A 977 -14.17 -58.65 38.19
C TRP A 977 -14.23 -59.72 39.30
N THR A 978 -13.93 -59.34 40.54
CA THR A 978 -14.01 -60.25 41.69
C THR A 978 -15.37 -60.09 42.38
N GLY A 979 -16.04 -61.21 42.70
CA GLY A 979 -17.36 -61.21 43.36
C GLY A 979 -17.27 -61.25 44.88
N GLU A 980 -17.96 -60.34 45.57
CA GLU A 980 -17.97 -60.21 47.04
C GLU A 980 -19.32 -60.56 47.70
N CYS A 981 -20.31 -61.05 46.95
CA CYS A 981 -21.61 -61.42 47.51
C CYS A 981 -21.61 -62.79 48.20
N SER A 982 -21.06 -62.83 49.42
CA SER A 982 -21.21 -63.96 50.34
C SER A 982 -22.62 -64.01 50.93
N SER A 983 -23.36 -65.07 50.59
CA SER A 983 -24.74 -65.27 51.05
C SER A 983 -24.81 -65.66 52.55
N SER A 984 -25.13 -64.71 53.43
CA SER A 984 -25.65 -65.02 54.76
C SER A 984 -27.17 -65.16 54.72
N LYS A 985 -27.66 -66.38 54.49
CA LYS A 985 -29.07 -66.72 54.75
C LYS A 985 -29.32 -66.75 56.25
N THR A 986 -29.92 -65.70 56.81
CA THR A 986 -30.62 -65.78 58.09
C THR A 986 -32.07 -66.17 57.85
N ASN A 987 -32.40 -67.44 58.12
CA ASN A 987 -33.78 -67.87 58.27
C ASN A 987 -34.32 -67.36 59.62
N VAL A 988 -35.31 -66.48 59.60
CA VAL A 988 -36.31 -66.36 60.68
C VAL A 988 -37.69 -66.25 60.01
N GLU A 989 -38.68 -66.77 60.71
CA GLU A 989 -39.97 -67.24 60.18
C GLU A 989 -40.95 -66.16 59.73
N SER A 990 -41.96 -66.62 58.99
CA SER A 990 -43.11 -65.84 58.55
C SER A 990 -44.00 -65.36 59.69
N SER A 991 -44.56 -64.15 59.55
CA SER A 991 -45.95 -63.91 59.95
C SER A 991 -46.69 -63.10 58.87
N SER A 992 -47.93 -63.51 58.61
CA SER A 992 -48.97 -62.70 57.97
C SER A 992 -49.44 -61.61 58.97
N ASP A 993 -50.00 -60.46 58.60
CA ASP A 993 -50.96 -60.20 57.53
C ASP A 993 -51.25 -58.69 57.36
N HIS A 994 -52.04 -58.34 56.34
CA HIS A 994 -52.99 -57.21 56.27
C HIS A 994 -52.54 -55.72 56.33
N THR A 995 -52.44 -55.17 55.11
CA THR A 995 -53.13 -53.95 54.60
C THR A 995 -52.89 -52.53 55.17
N LYS A 996 -52.65 -51.61 54.21
CA LYS A 996 -53.05 -50.19 54.15
C LYS A 996 -52.43 -49.21 55.17
N THR A 997 -51.46 -48.42 54.68
CA THR A 997 -51.73 -46.99 54.39
C THR A 997 -50.77 -46.44 53.33
N ALA A 998 -51.31 -45.71 52.36
CA ALA A 998 -50.53 -44.72 51.62
C ALA A 998 -50.66 -43.36 52.34
N VAL A 999 -49.59 -42.56 52.38
CA VAL A 999 -49.54 -41.07 52.27
C VAL A 999 -48.17 -40.55 52.75
N ALA A 1000 -47.65 -39.55 52.04
CA ALA A 1000 -46.57 -38.63 52.43
C ALA A 1000 -45.12 -39.14 52.61
N VAL A 1001 -44.40 -39.39 51.49
CA VAL A 1001 -43.16 -38.66 51.12
C VAL A 1001 -43.00 -38.66 49.58
N ALA A 1002 -43.71 -37.77 48.87
CA ALA A 1002 -43.61 -37.67 47.39
C ALA A 1002 -43.52 -36.22 46.85
N VAL A 1003 -43.32 -35.24 47.73
CA VAL A 1003 -43.38 -33.80 47.41
C VAL A 1003 -42.02 -33.08 47.40
N PRO A 1004 -41.03 -33.38 48.28
CA PRO A 1004 -39.78 -32.60 48.31
C PRO A 1004 -38.88 -32.81 47.07
N ILE A 1005 -38.82 -34.04 46.54
CA ILE A 1005 -37.82 -34.42 45.53
C ILE A 1005 -38.19 -33.87 44.14
N GLY A 1006 -39.48 -33.88 43.78
CA GLY A 1006 -39.94 -33.33 42.49
C GLY A 1006 -39.70 -31.82 42.38
N ILE A 1007 -39.91 -31.07 43.46
CA ILE A 1007 -39.66 -29.62 43.51
C ILE A 1007 -38.17 -29.33 43.32
N LEU A 1008 -37.28 -30.12 43.93
CA LEU A 1008 -35.82 -29.93 43.78
C LEU A 1008 -35.34 -30.10 42.33
N VAL A 1009 -35.85 -31.11 41.62
CA VAL A 1009 -35.51 -31.37 40.21
C VAL A 1009 -36.03 -30.25 39.28
N VAL A 1010 -37.23 -29.72 39.56
CA VAL A 1010 -37.79 -28.57 38.81
C VAL A 1010 -37.00 -27.28 39.07
N ILE A 1011 -36.55 -27.04 40.31
CA ILE A 1011 -35.71 -25.87 40.64
C ILE A 1011 -34.33 -25.98 39.95
N ILE A 1012 -33.69 -27.16 39.98
CA ILE A 1012 -32.37 -27.34 39.33
C ILE A 1012 -32.47 -27.17 37.82
N SER A 1013 -33.48 -27.76 37.18
CA SER A 1013 -33.69 -27.62 35.73
C SER A 1013 -34.07 -26.18 35.32
N THR A 1014 -34.89 -25.47 36.11
CA THR A 1014 -35.17 -24.05 35.83
C THR A 1014 -33.95 -23.16 36.03
N ILE A 1015 -33.09 -23.42 37.03
CA ILE A 1015 -31.80 -22.70 37.19
C ILE A 1015 -30.88 -22.94 35.99
N VAL A 1016 -30.76 -24.18 35.49
CA VAL A 1016 -29.96 -24.50 34.29
C VAL A 1016 -30.50 -23.77 33.06
N ILE A 1017 -31.81 -23.80 32.83
CA ILE A 1017 -32.46 -23.10 31.71
C ILE A 1017 -32.24 -21.57 31.81
N ILE A 1018 -32.40 -20.98 33.00
CA ILE A 1018 -32.14 -19.54 33.20
C ILE A 1018 -30.67 -19.21 32.93
N ARG A 1019 -29.71 -20.04 33.37
CA ARG A 1019 -28.28 -19.82 33.09
C ARG A 1019 -27.97 -19.88 31.59
N CYS A 1020 -28.55 -20.84 30.86
CA CYS A 1020 -28.46 -20.91 29.40
C CYS A 1020 -29.11 -19.70 28.71
N CYS A 1021 -30.27 -19.23 29.18
CA CYS A 1021 -30.95 -18.06 28.63
C CYS A 1021 -30.23 -16.74 28.91
N VAL A 1022 -29.55 -16.59 30.04
CA VAL A 1022 -28.75 -15.39 30.37
C VAL A 1022 -27.46 -15.35 29.56
N HIS A 1023 -26.77 -16.47 29.35
CA HIS A 1023 -25.60 -16.51 28.45
C HIS A 1023 -25.94 -16.25 26.99
N LYS A 1024 -27.14 -16.62 26.54
CA LYS A 1024 -27.60 -16.37 25.15
C LYS A 1024 -28.09 -14.94 24.89
N LYS A 1025 -27.98 -14.03 25.86
CA LYS A 1025 -28.51 -12.64 25.78
C LYS A 1025 -27.46 -11.53 25.80
N ILE A 1026 -26.17 -11.87 25.71
CA ILE A 1026 -25.04 -10.91 25.65
C ILE A 1026 -24.33 -10.94 24.27
N GLY A 1027 -24.66 -11.89 23.40
CA GLY A 1027 -24.07 -12.02 22.05
C GLY A 1027 -25.11 -11.96 20.94
N ASN A 1028 -25.70 -10.79 20.70
CA ASN A 1028 -26.45 -10.55 19.45
C ASN A 1028 -26.54 -9.05 19.10
N ASP A 1029 -25.47 -8.52 18.52
CA ASP A 1029 -25.56 -7.39 17.59
C ASP A 1029 -25.01 -7.84 16.23
N GLY A 1030 -25.91 -7.89 15.23
CA GLY A 1030 -25.62 -7.81 13.80
C GLY A 1030 -24.69 -8.85 13.15
N CYS A 1031 -25.27 -9.91 12.56
CA CYS A 1031 -25.21 -10.13 11.11
C CYS A 1031 -26.24 -11.16 10.62
N PHE A 1032 -27.01 -10.79 9.59
CA PHE A 1032 -27.90 -11.70 8.84
C PHE A 1032 -27.09 -12.65 7.94
N PRO A 1033 -27.63 -13.82 7.56
CA PRO A 1033 -28.16 -13.89 6.19
C PRO A 1033 -29.42 -14.76 5.97
N ASN A 1034 -30.07 -14.49 4.82
CA ASN A 1034 -30.96 -15.34 4.01
C ASN A 1034 -32.38 -15.67 4.49
N GLN A 1035 -33.35 -15.24 3.67
CA GLN A 1035 -34.67 -15.87 3.54
C GLN A 1035 -34.82 -16.53 2.15
N GLN A 1036 -34.99 -17.85 2.15
CA GLN A 1036 -35.89 -18.58 1.27
C GLN A 1036 -36.76 -19.42 2.22
N GLY A 1037 -38.07 -19.55 2.07
CA GLY A 1037 -39.05 -18.91 1.20
C GLY A 1037 -40.41 -19.49 1.59
N ASN A 1038 -41.51 -19.08 0.94
CA ASN A 1038 -42.70 -19.95 0.88
C ASN A 1038 -43.57 -19.56 -0.31
N ALA A 1039 -44.15 -20.58 -0.93
CA ALA A 1039 -44.99 -20.45 -2.11
C ALA A 1039 -46.47 -20.38 -1.72
N GLU A 1040 -47.27 -19.63 -2.46
CA GLU A 1040 -48.69 -19.97 -2.64
C GLU A 1040 -49.24 -19.49 -3.99
N TYR A 1041 -49.98 -20.40 -4.64
CA TYR A 1041 -50.88 -20.30 -5.78
C TYR A 1041 -51.14 -18.93 -6.44
N SER A 1042 -50.96 -18.86 -7.76
CA SER A 1042 -52.09 -18.87 -8.73
C SER A 1042 -51.61 -18.82 -10.20
N ALA A 1043 -52.42 -19.33 -11.12
CA ALA A 1043 -52.10 -19.44 -12.55
C ALA A 1043 -52.70 -18.29 -13.38
N ASN A 1044 -52.02 -17.84 -14.44
CA ASN A 1044 -52.54 -17.88 -15.82
C ASN A 1044 -51.68 -17.18 -16.91
N LEU A 1045 -51.48 -17.92 -18.02
CA LEU A 1045 -51.59 -17.50 -19.44
C LEU A 1045 -50.60 -16.52 -20.13
N TYR A 1046 -50.17 -16.98 -21.33
CA TYR A 1046 -49.63 -16.25 -22.51
C TYR A 1046 -48.22 -15.59 -22.38
N LEU A 1047 -47.31 -15.61 -23.38
CA LEU A 1047 -47.39 -15.91 -24.83
C LEU A 1047 -46.01 -16.37 -25.41
N SER A 1048 -46.02 -17.22 -26.47
CA SER A 1048 -44.99 -17.46 -27.55
C SER A 1048 -43.47 -17.56 -27.22
N ARG A 1049 -42.72 -18.63 -27.60
CA ARG A 1049 -42.22 -18.99 -28.97
C ARG A 1049 -41.58 -17.80 -29.72
N THR A 1050 -40.44 -17.80 -30.41
CA THR A 1050 -39.45 -18.79 -30.95
C THR A 1050 -38.20 -17.98 -31.42
N SER A 1051 -37.04 -18.47 -31.92
CA SER A 1051 -36.44 -19.79 -32.23
C SER A 1051 -34.90 -19.63 -32.44
N LEU A 1052 -34.18 -20.73 -32.65
CA LEU A 1052 -32.85 -20.74 -33.32
C LEU A 1052 -32.96 -20.32 -34.81
N PRO A 1053 -31.87 -19.95 -35.51
CA PRO A 1053 -31.09 -20.98 -36.22
C PRO A 1053 -29.55 -20.80 -36.25
N SER A 1054 -28.87 -21.92 -36.47
CA SER A 1054 -27.47 -22.05 -36.90
C SER A 1054 -27.26 -21.67 -38.37
N ARG A 1055 -26.07 -21.17 -38.77
CA ARG A 1055 -25.17 -21.93 -39.69
C ARG A 1055 -23.80 -21.28 -40.00
N GLU A 1056 -22.92 -22.19 -40.44
CA GLU A 1056 -21.59 -22.06 -41.03
C GLU A 1056 -21.47 -21.01 -42.16
N ASN A 1057 -20.30 -20.35 -42.30
CA ASN A 1057 -19.45 -20.53 -43.50
C ASN A 1057 -18.05 -19.88 -43.43
N THR A 1058 -17.18 -20.33 -44.34
CA THR A 1058 -15.72 -20.15 -44.46
C THR A 1058 -15.25 -19.01 -45.39
N PHE A 1059 -13.92 -18.77 -45.42
CA PHE A 1059 -13.13 -17.87 -46.29
C PHE A 1059 -13.21 -16.36 -45.94
N ALA A 1060 -12.14 -15.56 -45.97
CA ALA A 1060 -10.96 -15.61 -46.85
C ALA A 1060 -9.69 -14.98 -46.24
N SER A 1061 -8.54 -15.23 -46.90
CA SER A 1061 -7.24 -14.60 -46.67
C SER A 1061 -7.12 -13.21 -47.32
N GLN A 1062 -6.37 -12.29 -46.72
CA GLN A 1062 -5.58 -11.32 -47.50
C GLN A 1062 -4.42 -10.72 -46.68
N ASP A 1063 -3.23 -10.74 -47.28
CA ASP A 1063 -2.07 -9.97 -46.83
C ASP A 1063 -2.30 -8.46 -47.04
N HIS A 1064 -1.70 -7.61 -46.21
CA HIS A 1064 -0.77 -6.58 -46.68
C HIS A 1064 -0.01 -5.87 -45.54
N LEU A 1065 1.29 -5.70 -45.79
CA LEU A 1065 2.27 -4.79 -45.19
C LEU A 1065 1.74 -3.48 -44.56
N GLU A 1066 2.18 -3.18 -43.33
CA GLU A 1066 3.25 -2.18 -43.07
C GLU A 1066 3.99 -2.50 -41.76
#